data_AF-A0A934C3D1-F1
#
_entry.id   AF-A0A934C3D1-F1
#
_cell.length_a   1.000
_cell.length_b   1.000
_cell.length_c   1.000
_cell.angle_alpha   90.00
_cell.angle_beta   90.00
_cell.angle_gamma   90.00
#
_symmetry.space_group_name_H-M   'P 1'
#
loop_
_entity.id
_entity.type
_entity.pdbx_description
1 polymer ?
#
loop_
_entity_poly.entity_id
_entity_poly.type
_entity_poly.pdbx_seq_one_letter_code
_entity_poly.pdbx_strand_id
1 'polypeptide(L)'
;MSHRLLLLLLAWPVATALGAPASPASSKVRVEICEEGIPADNSWPSQPVVTEAYEEDVFGVFELPQKYVSTGVRADRAFPTLVRASARVVLPVGRHRVLLRSRGAARLTMDHQPVLATPFDQPRQFALGNGGELPVEEQDAFLDLGPGYRFCPPGNRESWGIYEVTSTAPVDVVLEVLVGGLEPKSRKPFRPELGETVVAIALEGTTDWQLLTPGPRRIRYTDAAWAAYEEERRRHLAATNQEARTARLQASAPYWDRRRAAARAWLAATPETPVPALPPGYPAHNAIDHFLAQRIARAAAEQQARPAGGVDFHREIRPILESQCYSCHQGNRAKGGLRLDEPTAARQGGRSDGPAVIAGHPERSPIIQRITSQDAEEVMPAKGDPLPARDIALLRRWIADGAPWPEFPDTTFTLPPLADDLTFLRRVTLDTVGVIPTEAEIAAFQADRSPDRRARLIDRLLEDPRAADHAMGYWLDVLAENPNLINPTLNNTGPFRWWLYEALLDHKPLDLFATELVRLEGSERFGGPAGFGVASQNDVPMAAKGLILSSAFLGVEMKCARCHDAPTHVSKQKDLFELAALLETKPLKVPATSSVAMDQLRQGGREPLIEVTLAPGTSVAPAWPFARYCDEATAAPLAERPGNPRDRLAALLTAPQNERFAQVMVNRLWQRFMGRGLVEHVGDWEKSPPSHPELLRWLGRELVRSGYQAHAIARLILNSHAYQRASDPRVGTPSPLFLAPAPRRLGAEQLVDSFHVATGKPFRVEPVNLDVDSVRTIDNALDLGCARRSWMLASTSNERDRPSLTLPRTQAVAEVLEVFGWRGARPDPISGPREVAANVLQPALLSNGTLMLWLTRLGDDHGLTAFAREPQDLDGLIDRLFLRMLTRLPSPEERRLYHAYLAPGFASRVVDAPTLSPETPPVRRKFVAWSNHMKSEANRLRLEEAEAARRGDPPTARLVPAWRERFEDVIWALLNAPEWIHLP
;
A
#
# COMPACT_ATOMS: atom_id res chain seq x y z
N MET A 1 -13.20 -29.80 -46.69
CA MET A 1 -12.60 -30.20 -47.97
C MET A 1 -11.09 -30.34 -47.78
N SER A 2 -10.54 -31.44 -48.30
CA SER A 2 -9.20 -31.99 -48.08
C SER A 2 -8.02 -31.05 -48.32
N HIS A 3 -6.89 -31.43 -47.72
CA HIS A 3 -5.51 -30.96 -47.89
C HIS A 3 -5.02 -29.89 -46.90
N ARG A 4 -4.42 -30.37 -45.79
CA ARG A 4 -3.13 -29.91 -45.24
C ARG A 4 -2.71 -30.83 -44.10
N LEU A 5 -2.17 -31.99 -44.49
CA LEU A 5 -1.43 -32.89 -43.62
C LEU A 5 -0.10 -33.12 -44.35
N LEU A 6 0.92 -32.30 -44.05
CA LEU A 6 2.32 -32.61 -44.39
C LEU A 6 3.29 -31.63 -43.71
N LEU A 7 4.20 -32.24 -42.93
CA LEU A 7 5.61 -31.88 -42.71
C LEU A 7 5.96 -30.56 -42.00
N LEU A 8 6.31 -30.69 -40.72
CA LEU A 8 7.44 -29.99 -40.08
C LEU A 8 8.17 -30.98 -39.15
N LEU A 9 8.83 -31.97 -39.76
CA LEU A 9 9.94 -32.71 -39.14
C LEU A 9 11.21 -31.89 -39.40
N LEU A 10 11.49 -30.92 -38.54
CA LEU A 10 12.82 -30.30 -38.47
C LEU A 10 13.70 -31.16 -37.55
N ALA A 11 14.88 -31.49 -38.04
CA ALA A 11 15.85 -32.39 -37.44
C ALA A 11 16.07 -32.12 -35.94
N TRP A 12 15.72 -33.10 -35.11
CA TRP A 12 16.18 -33.17 -33.72
C TRP A 12 17.68 -33.49 -33.72
N PRO A 13 18.55 -32.67 -33.12
CA PRO A 13 19.82 -33.19 -32.64
C PRO A 13 19.48 -34.18 -31.52
N VAL A 14 19.97 -35.41 -31.65
CA VAL A 14 19.92 -36.44 -30.60
C VAL A 14 20.73 -35.92 -29.41
N ALA A 15 20.08 -35.20 -28.50
CA ALA A 15 20.62 -34.87 -27.20
C ALA A 15 20.43 -36.09 -26.30
N THR A 16 21.54 -36.64 -25.82
CA THR A 16 21.60 -37.70 -24.83
C THR A 16 20.75 -37.35 -23.61
N ALA A 17 19.91 -38.30 -23.20
CA ALA A 17 19.12 -38.23 -21.98
C ALA A 17 20.04 -37.89 -20.79
N LEU A 18 19.76 -36.76 -20.16
CA LEU A 18 20.41 -36.34 -18.93
C LEU A 18 20.03 -37.27 -17.78
N GLY A 19 20.99 -37.49 -16.86
CA GLY A 19 20.95 -38.49 -15.81
C GLY A 19 19.58 -38.68 -15.16
N ALA A 20 19.19 -39.96 -15.05
CA ALA A 20 17.89 -40.37 -14.55
C ALA A 20 17.56 -39.69 -13.21
N PRO A 21 16.45 -38.93 -13.10
CA PRO A 21 16.02 -38.37 -11.82
C PRO A 21 15.71 -39.51 -10.84
N ALA A 22 15.99 -39.29 -9.56
CA ALA A 22 15.59 -40.22 -8.50
C ALA A 22 14.06 -40.39 -8.54
N SER A 23 13.61 -41.60 -8.88
CA SER A 23 12.21 -41.95 -9.13
C SER A 23 11.38 -41.77 -7.84
N PRO A 24 10.41 -40.84 -7.77
CA PRO A 24 9.54 -40.77 -6.61
C PRO A 24 8.53 -41.91 -6.70
N ALA A 25 8.50 -42.78 -5.67
CA ALA A 25 7.36 -43.64 -5.38
C ALA A 25 6.16 -42.82 -4.81
N SER A 26 6.05 -41.54 -5.19
CA SER A 26 5.14 -40.56 -4.62
C SER A 26 3.94 -40.38 -5.56
N SER A 27 2.74 -40.28 -4.99
CA SER A 27 1.52 -39.91 -5.72
C SER A 27 1.47 -38.40 -6.05
N LYS A 28 2.64 -37.76 -6.22
CA LYS A 28 2.85 -36.32 -6.40
C LYS A 28 3.78 -36.07 -7.58
N VAL A 29 3.67 -34.87 -8.14
CA VAL A 29 4.57 -34.33 -9.14
C VAL A 29 5.72 -33.62 -8.43
N ARG A 30 6.95 -34.10 -8.64
CA ARG A 30 8.15 -33.44 -8.13
C ARG A 30 8.52 -32.31 -9.08
N VAL A 31 8.50 -31.07 -8.60
CA VAL A 31 8.87 -29.87 -9.35
C VAL A 31 10.24 -29.40 -8.87
N GLU A 32 11.22 -29.45 -9.77
CA GLU A 32 12.60 -29.03 -9.55
C GLU A 32 12.85 -27.70 -10.26
N ILE A 33 13.50 -26.77 -9.58
CA ILE A 33 13.94 -25.47 -10.11
C ILE A 33 15.47 -25.54 -10.24
N CYS A 34 15.97 -25.25 -11.44
CA CYS A 34 17.40 -25.23 -11.75
C CYS A 34 17.81 -23.83 -12.20
N GLU A 35 18.59 -23.16 -11.36
CA GLU A 35 19.12 -21.81 -11.62
C GLU A 35 20.57 -21.82 -12.11
N GLU A 36 21.26 -22.95 -12.02
CA GLU A 36 22.66 -23.12 -12.42
C GLU A 36 22.79 -24.13 -13.57
N GLY A 37 23.84 -23.98 -14.37
CA GLY A 37 24.07 -24.83 -15.56
C GLY A 37 23.15 -24.51 -16.74
N ILE A 38 22.56 -23.31 -16.76
CA ILE A 38 21.64 -22.85 -17.82
C ILE A 38 22.40 -22.03 -18.89
N PRO A 39 22.31 -22.39 -20.18
CA PRO A 39 22.97 -21.67 -21.27
C PRO A 39 22.45 -20.23 -21.46
N ALA A 40 23.37 -19.32 -21.82
CA ALA A 40 23.06 -17.91 -22.10
C ALA A 40 22.69 -17.63 -23.58
N ASP A 41 22.12 -18.62 -24.29
CA ASP A 41 21.87 -18.54 -25.73
C ASP A 41 20.54 -19.16 -26.19
N ASN A 42 19.53 -19.23 -25.31
CA ASN A 42 18.21 -19.82 -25.58
C ASN A 42 18.31 -21.27 -26.11
N SER A 43 19.09 -22.10 -25.43
CA SER A 43 19.23 -23.53 -25.72
C SER A 43 18.91 -24.38 -24.49
N TRP A 44 18.64 -25.68 -24.70
CA TRP A 44 18.38 -26.59 -23.59
C TRP A 44 19.67 -26.84 -22.79
N PRO A 45 19.63 -26.77 -21.45
CA PRO A 45 20.79 -27.01 -20.62
C PRO A 45 21.29 -28.45 -20.74
N SER A 46 22.62 -28.60 -20.82
CA SER A 46 23.28 -29.90 -20.89
C SER A 46 23.56 -30.50 -19.52
N GLN A 47 23.66 -29.72 -18.44
CA GLN A 47 23.86 -30.22 -17.07
C GLN A 47 23.22 -29.24 -16.05
N PRO A 48 21.88 -29.14 -16.01
CA PRO A 48 21.21 -28.24 -15.06
C PRO A 48 21.37 -28.76 -13.63
N VAL A 49 21.63 -27.86 -12.68
CA VAL A 49 21.75 -28.19 -11.25
C VAL A 49 20.47 -27.76 -10.53
N VAL A 50 19.84 -28.69 -9.82
CA VAL A 50 18.65 -28.42 -9.01
C VAL A 50 19.05 -27.58 -7.79
N THR A 51 18.51 -26.38 -7.69
CA THR A 51 18.74 -25.47 -6.56
C THR A 51 17.61 -25.49 -5.54
N GLU A 52 16.40 -25.83 -5.98
CA GLU A 52 15.19 -25.90 -5.15
C GLU A 52 14.24 -26.96 -5.71
N ALA A 53 13.46 -27.63 -4.86
CA ALA A 53 12.41 -28.56 -5.31
C ALA A 53 11.22 -28.55 -4.34
N TYR A 54 10.03 -28.75 -4.88
CA TYR A 54 8.77 -28.88 -4.15
C TYR A 54 7.84 -29.89 -4.83
N GLU A 55 6.70 -30.19 -4.20
CA GLU A 55 5.72 -31.15 -4.73
C GLU A 55 4.40 -30.48 -5.10
N GLU A 56 3.78 -31.00 -6.17
CA GLU A 56 2.45 -30.63 -6.65
C GLU A 56 1.57 -31.89 -6.83
N ASP A 57 0.25 -31.73 -6.88
CA ASP A 57 -0.67 -32.86 -7.07
C ASP A 57 -0.86 -33.24 -8.54
N VAL A 58 -0.67 -32.28 -9.44
CA VAL A 58 -0.99 -32.37 -10.85
C VAL A 58 0.07 -31.63 -11.67
N PHE A 59 0.21 -31.95 -12.94
CA PHE A 59 1.06 -31.23 -13.89
C PHE A 59 0.39 -29.92 -14.31
N GLY A 60 0.26 -28.99 -13.36
CA GLY A 60 -0.28 -27.66 -13.60
C GLY A 60 0.34 -26.64 -12.64
N VAL A 61 1.24 -25.81 -13.17
CA VAL A 61 2.02 -24.81 -12.43
C VAL A 61 1.88 -23.48 -13.14
N PHE A 62 1.56 -22.41 -12.39
CA PHE A 62 1.39 -21.06 -12.95
C PHE A 62 2.27 -19.99 -12.30
N GLU A 63 2.86 -20.31 -11.16
CA GLU A 63 3.76 -19.47 -10.41
C GLU A 63 4.75 -20.36 -9.67
N LEU A 64 5.98 -19.88 -9.48
CA LEU A 64 6.97 -20.55 -8.64
C LEU A 64 6.94 -19.96 -7.22
N PRO A 65 7.34 -20.71 -6.19
CA PRO A 65 7.65 -20.12 -4.88
C PRO A 65 8.54 -18.88 -5.04
N GLN A 66 8.39 -17.89 -4.18
CA GLN A 66 9.20 -16.68 -4.24
C GLN A 66 10.58 -16.95 -3.65
N LYS A 67 11.63 -16.36 -4.24
CA LYS A 67 13.01 -16.47 -3.71
C LYS A 67 13.25 -15.37 -2.69
N TYR A 68 13.75 -15.75 -1.52
CA TYR A 68 14.03 -14.82 -0.43
C TYR A 68 15.50 -14.82 -0.01
N VAL A 69 16.05 -13.62 0.20
CA VAL A 69 17.39 -13.34 0.74
C VAL A 69 17.29 -12.75 2.16
N SER A 70 18.45 -12.48 2.77
CA SER A 70 18.63 -11.83 4.08
C SER A 70 17.52 -12.13 5.09
N THR A 71 16.70 -11.14 5.42
CA THR A 71 15.64 -11.17 6.46
C THR A 71 14.24 -11.48 5.87
N GLY A 72 14.19 -12.27 4.80
CA GLY A 72 12.95 -12.58 4.08
C GLY A 72 12.60 -11.53 3.01
N VAL A 73 13.62 -10.90 2.43
CA VAL A 73 13.47 -9.92 1.35
C VAL A 73 13.38 -10.65 0.00
N ARG A 74 12.43 -10.27 -0.86
CA ARG A 74 12.29 -10.86 -2.21
C ARG A 74 13.52 -10.61 -3.06
N ALA A 75 13.96 -11.66 -3.77
CA ALA A 75 15.13 -11.64 -4.64
C ALA A 75 14.79 -12.12 -6.05
N ASP A 76 15.69 -11.82 -6.98
CA ASP A 76 15.59 -12.31 -8.35
C ASP A 76 15.92 -13.80 -8.42
N ARG A 77 15.17 -14.52 -9.27
CA ARG A 77 15.58 -15.84 -9.75
C ARG A 77 16.58 -15.67 -10.91
N ALA A 78 17.46 -16.64 -11.12
CA ALA A 78 18.38 -16.60 -12.25
C ALA A 78 17.62 -16.68 -13.58
N PHE A 79 17.98 -15.88 -14.59
CA PHE A 79 17.29 -15.89 -15.88
C PHE A 79 18.24 -16.23 -17.03
N PRO A 80 17.85 -17.17 -17.92
CA PRO A 80 16.65 -18.02 -17.83
C PRO A 80 16.74 -19.05 -16.70
N THR A 81 15.59 -19.51 -16.20
CA THR A 81 15.49 -20.61 -15.20
C THR A 81 14.94 -21.86 -15.85
N LEU A 82 15.47 -23.05 -15.56
CA LEU A 82 14.81 -24.31 -15.95
C LEU A 82 13.90 -24.78 -14.80
N VAL A 83 12.67 -25.16 -15.14
CA VAL A 83 11.75 -25.86 -14.24
C VAL A 83 11.49 -27.26 -14.81
N ARG A 84 11.67 -28.29 -13.99
CA ARG A 84 11.41 -29.69 -14.35
C ARG A 84 10.35 -30.28 -13.44
N ALA A 85 9.21 -30.65 -14.00
CA ALA A 85 8.16 -31.39 -13.30
C ALA A 85 8.22 -32.88 -13.71
N SER A 86 8.26 -33.81 -12.76
CA SER A 86 8.35 -35.24 -13.05
C SER A 86 7.50 -36.10 -12.12
N ALA A 87 6.92 -37.18 -12.67
CA ALA A 87 6.16 -38.17 -11.90
C ALA A 87 5.99 -39.48 -12.67
N ARG A 88 5.65 -40.55 -11.95
CA ARG A 88 5.14 -41.81 -12.52
C ARG A 88 3.62 -41.79 -12.54
N VAL A 89 3.03 -41.90 -13.73
CA VAL A 89 1.57 -41.77 -13.91
C VAL A 89 0.97 -43.06 -14.46
N VAL A 90 -0.02 -43.62 -13.76
CA VAL A 90 -0.78 -44.77 -14.27
C VAL A 90 -1.91 -44.27 -15.18
N LEU A 91 -1.89 -44.72 -16.44
CA LEU A 91 -2.91 -44.41 -17.44
C LEU A 91 -3.62 -45.69 -17.90
N PRO A 92 -4.90 -45.62 -18.28
CA PRO A 92 -5.57 -46.74 -18.95
C PRO A 92 -4.85 -47.13 -20.24
N VAL A 93 -4.95 -48.39 -20.64
CA VAL A 93 -4.51 -48.82 -21.99
C VAL A 93 -5.42 -48.16 -23.02
N GLY A 94 -4.83 -47.58 -24.07
CA GLY A 94 -5.58 -46.90 -25.11
C GLY A 94 -4.84 -45.73 -25.76
N ARG A 95 -5.50 -45.09 -26.72
CA ARG A 95 -4.98 -43.93 -27.47
C ARG A 95 -5.53 -42.64 -26.88
N HIS A 96 -4.73 -41.96 -26.07
CA HIS A 96 -5.13 -40.77 -25.34
C HIS A 96 -4.64 -39.49 -26.02
N ARG A 97 -5.43 -38.41 -25.94
CA ARG A 97 -5.00 -37.10 -26.42
C ARG A 97 -4.26 -36.39 -25.30
N VAL A 98 -3.07 -35.87 -25.59
CA VAL A 98 -2.22 -35.16 -24.64
C VAL A 98 -2.02 -33.73 -25.15
N LEU A 99 -2.06 -32.76 -24.23
CA LEU A 99 -1.86 -31.33 -24.47
C LEU A 99 -0.72 -30.84 -23.58
N LEU A 100 0.22 -30.13 -24.17
CA LEU A 100 1.27 -29.38 -23.51
C LEU A 100 1.01 -27.89 -23.72
N ARG A 101 1.01 -27.11 -22.64
CA ARG A 101 0.93 -25.65 -22.68
C ARG A 101 2.05 -25.02 -21.87
N SER A 102 2.67 -23.97 -22.38
CA SER A 102 3.71 -23.19 -21.70
C SER A 102 3.91 -21.84 -22.38
N ARG A 103 4.28 -20.81 -21.61
CA ARG A 103 4.76 -19.52 -22.15
C ARG A 103 6.19 -19.59 -22.67
N GLY A 104 7.05 -20.26 -21.92
CA GLY A 104 8.44 -20.53 -22.29
C GLY A 104 8.58 -21.74 -23.23
N ALA A 105 9.81 -21.99 -23.68
CA ALA A 105 10.15 -23.22 -24.40
C ALA A 105 9.94 -24.42 -23.46
N ALA A 106 9.21 -25.43 -23.92
CA ALA A 106 8.86 -26.60 -23.12
C ALA A 106 9.08 -27.87 -23.91
N ARG A 107 9.42 -28.96 -23.22
CA ARG A 107 9.42 -30.31 -23.79
C ARG A 107 8.79 -31.29 -22.80
N LEU A 108 7.93 -32.14 -23.33
CA LEU A 108 7.30 -33.24 -22.62
C LEU A 108 7.88 -34.55 -23.13
N THR A 109 8.40 -35.34 -22.20
CA THR A 109 8.81 -36.72 -22.47
C THR A 109 7.94 -37.68 -21.66
N MET A 110 7.58 -38.81 -22.27
CA MET A 110 6.86 -39.91 -21.63
C MET A 110 7.61 -41.21 -21.97
N ASP A 111 7.96 -42.00 -20.96
CA ASP A 111 8.87 -43.15 -21.08
C ASP A 111 10.18 -42.82 -21.79
N HIS A 112 10.74 -41.65 -21.44
CA HIS A 112 11.98 -41.10 -22.01
C HIS A 112 11.93 -40.80 -23.52
N GLN A 113 10.75 -40.90 -24.15
CA GLN A 113 10.55 -40.49 -25.54
C GLN A 113 9.95 -39.09 -25.60
N PRO A 114 10.43 -38.19 -26.47
CA PRO A 114 9.81 -36.88 -26.64
C PRO A 114 8.43 -37.03 -27.28
N VAL A 115 7.42 -36.42 -26.66
CA VAL A 115 6.01 -36.51 -27.09
C VAL A 115 5.54 -35.17 -27.66
N LEU A 116 5.74 -34.07 -26.92
CA LEU A 116 5.30 -32.72 -27.29
C LEU A 116 6.37 -31.70 -26.95
N ALA A 117 6.38 -30.57 -27.66
CA ALA A 117 7.25 -29.45 -27.34
C ALA A 117 6.60 -28.11 -27.72
N THR A 118 6.94 -27.06 -26.97
CA THR A 118 6.73 -25.67 -27.39
C THR A 118 8.09 -25.05 -27.76
N PRO A 119 8.14 -24.20 -28.79
CA PRO A 119 9.41 -23.77 -29.37
C PRO A 119 10.14 -22.68 -28.53
N PHE A 120 11.41 -22.40 -28.85
CA PHE A 120 12.21 -21.34 -28.20
C PHE A 120 11.87 -19.92 -28.64
N ASP A 121 11.30 -19.78 -29.83
CA ASP A 121 11.02 -18.50 -30.49
C ASP A 121 9.89 -17.70 -29.83
N GLN A 122 10.21 -16.75 -28.95
CA GLN A 122 9.23 -15.71 -28.64
C GLN A 122 8.89 -14.90 -29.92
N PRO A 123 7.63 -14.43 -30.08
CA PRO A 123 6.88 -14.38 -31.34
C PRO A 123 7.57 -13.71 -32.52
N ARG A 124 7.05 -13.95 -33.73
CA ARG A 124 7.39 -13.42 -35.08
C ARG A 124 7.69 -11.91 -35.24
N GLN A 125 7.71 -11.15 -34.16
CA GLN A 125 8.18 -9.77 -34.01
C GLN A 125 9.55 -9.52 -34.66
N PHE A 126 10.42 -10.53 -34.71
CA PHE A 126 11.73 -10.43 -35.36
C PHE A 126 11.70 -10.76 -36.86
N ALA A 127 10.61 -11.33 -37.38
CA ALA A 127 10.47 -11.76 -38.76
C ALA A 127 9.90 -10.66 -39.68
N LEU A 128 9.21 -9.66 -39.14
CA LEU A 128 8.67 -8.52 -39.90
C LEU A 128 9.33 -7.24 -39.40
N GLY A 129 10.07 -6.57 -40.28
CA GLY A 129 10.86 -5.37 -40.02
C GLY A 129 10.08 -4.10 -39.62
N ASN A 130 8.89 -4.23 -39.01
CA ASN A 130 8.01 -3.14 -38.61
C ASN A 130 7.73 -3.20 -37.10
N GLY A 131 8.61 -2.64 -36.27
CA GLY A 131 8.23 -2.11 -34.94
C GLY A 131 7.60 -3.05 -33.89
N GLY A 132 7.56 -4.38 -34.10
CA GLY A 132 6.96 -5.33 -33.16
C GLY A 132 5.44 -5.45 -33.22
N GLU A 133 4.80 -5.09 -34.34
CA GLU A 133 3.34 -5.17 -34.48
C GLU A 133 2.84 -6.57 -34.90
N LEU A 134 2.13 -7.27 -34.00
CA LEU A 134 1.44 -8.54 -34.31
C LEU A 134 0.00 -8.26 -34.81
N PRO A 135 -0.48 -8.95 -35.87
CA PRO A 135 -1.89 -8.89 -36.28
C PRO A 135 -2.81 -9.49 -35.22
N VAL A 136 -4.02 -8.94 -35.08
CA VAL A 136 -5.04 -9.49 -34.16
C VAL A 136 -5.62 -10.80 -34.72
N GLU A 137 -5.62 -10.94 -36.04
CA GLU A 137 -6.11 -12.08 -36.82
C GLU A 137 -5.24 -13.34 -36.65
N GLU A 138 -3.98 -13.23 -36.21
CA GLU A 138 -3.16 -14.42 -35.91
C GLU A 138 -3.78 -15.29 -34.79
N GLN A 139 -4.62 -14.68 -33.93
CA GLN A 139 -5.33 -15.39 -32.87
C GLN A 139 -6.42 -16.33 -33.41
N ASP A 140 -6.86 -16.16 -34.65
CA ASP A 140 -7.83 -17.03 -35.32
C ASP A 140 -7.21 -18.41 -35.67
N ALA A 141 -5.88 -18.52 -35.68
CA ALA A 141 -5.15 -19.76 -35.91
C ALA A 141 -4.81 -20.52 -34.62
N PHE A 142 -5.20 -19.99 -33.46
CA PHE A 142 -4.98 -20.69 -32.20
C PHE A 142 -5.80 -21.97 -32.12
N LEU A 143 -5.27 -22.93 -31.37
CA LEU A 143 -5.84 -24.26 -31.27
C LEU A 143 -7.27 -24.22 -30.71
N ASP A 144 -8.18 -24.97 -31.34
CA ASP A 144 -9.52 -25.26 -30.85
C ASP A 144 -9.74 -26.78 -30.94
N LEU A 145 -9.84 -27.43 -29.78
CA LEU A 145 -10.02 -28.88 -29.67
C LEU A 145 -11.49 -29.29 -29.42
N GLY A 146 -12.43 -28.37 -29.61
CA GLY A 146 -13.87 -28.60 -29.49
C GLY A 146 -14.43 -28.39 -28.08
N PRO A 147 -15.66 -28.89 -27.82
CA PRO A 147 -16.39 -28.60 -26.58
C PRO A 147 -15.62 -29.01 -25.31
N GLY A 148 -15.60 -28.12 -24.31
CA GLY A 148 -14.91 -28.35 -23.03
C GLY A 148 -13.42 -28.00 -23.05
N TYR A 149 -12.88 -27.57 -24.18
CA TYR A 149 -11.53 -27.05 -24.31
C TYR A 149 -11.39 -25.64 -23.71
N ARG A 150 -10.45 -25.45 -22.79
CA ARG A 150 -10.04 -24.12 -22.32
C ARG A 150 -9.07 -23.50 -23.33
N PHE A 151 -9.38 -22.32 -23.85
CA PHE A 151 -8.48 -21.61 -24.77
C PHE A 151 -7.17 -21.18 -24.09
N CYS A 152 -6.12 -21.06 -24.90
CA CYS A 152 -4.80 -20.62 -24.43
C CYS A 152 -4.82 -19.18 -23.91
N PRO A 153 -4.33 -18.87 -22.70
CA PRO A 153 -4.16 -17.49 -22.27
C PRO A 153 -3.09 -16.74 -23.10
N PRO A 154 -3.11 -15.40 -23.11
CA PRO A 154 -2.13 -14.61 -23.86
C PRO A 154 -0.67 -14.99 -23.55
N GLY A 155 0.17 -14.97 -24.59
CA GLY A 155 1.60 -15.31 -24.53
C GLY A 155 1.93 -16.79 -24.38
N ASN A 156 0.95 -17.66 -24.10
CA ASN A 156 1.18 -19.10 -23.96
C ASN A 156 1.11 -19.81 -25.33
N ARG A 157 1.87 -20.89 -25.47
CA ARG A 157 1.93 -21.74 -26.65
C ARG A 157 1.50 -23.14 -26.33
N GLU A 158 1.07 -23.86 -27.36
CA GLU A 158 0.46 -25.17 -27.21
C GLU A 158 1.00 -26.15 -28.23
N SER A 159 1.05 -27.41 -27.82
CA SER A 159 1.30 -28.55 -28.66
C SER A 159 0.39 -29.68 -28.18
N TRP A 160 -0.21 -30.43 -29.10
CA TRP A 160 -1.06 -31.56 -28.75
C TRP A 160 -0.80 -32.74 -29.68
N GLY A 161 -1.11 -33.95 -29.21
CA GLY A 161 -0.92 -35.18 -29.96
C GLY A 161 -1.65 -36.36 -29.34
N ILE A 162 -1.46 -37.54 -29.94
CA ILE A 162 -1.98 -38.81 -29.41
C ILE A 162 -0.80 -39.57 -28.81
N TYR A 163 -0.96 -40.02 -27.57
CA TYR A 163 -0.03 -40.92 -26.89
C TYR A 163 -0.74 -42.26 -26.66
N GLU A 164 -0.09 -43.35 -27.08
CA GLU A 164 -0.63 -44.71 -26.98
C GLU A 164 -0.03 -45.41 -25.77
N VAL A 165 -0.90 -45.81 -24.85
CA VAL A 165 -0.55 -46.58 -23.65
C VAL A 165 -0.79 -48.06 -23.95
N THR A 166 0.26 -48.86 -23.96
CA THR A 166 0.20 -50.28 -24.36
C THR A 166 0.09 -51.25 -23.18
N SER A 167 0.31 -50.78 -21.95
CA SER A 167 0.21 -51.59 -20.73
C SER A 167 -0.28 -50.76 -19.54
N THR A 168 -0.64 -51.41 -18.44
CA THR A 168 -1.05 -50.74 -17.19
C THR A 168 0.14 -50.32 -16.31
N ALA A 169 1.38 -50.49 -16.78
CA ALA A 169 2.55 -50.03 -16.06
C ALA A 169 2.55 -48.49 -15.93
N PRO A 170 3.07 -47.92 -14.83
CA PRO A 170 3.22 -46.48 -14.72
C PRO A 170 4.13 -45.92 -15.81
N VAL A 171 3.71 -44.82 -16.44
CA VAL A 171 4.47 -44.08 -17.44
C VAL A 171 5.35 -43.05 -16.76
N ASP A 172 6.62 -42.99 -17.13
CA ASP A 172 7.56 -41.98 -16.63
C ASP A 172 7.35 -40.65 -17.37
N VAL A 173 6.74 -39.66 -16.71
CA VAL A 173 6.40 -38.37 -17.30
C VAL A 173 7.37 -37.29 -16.82
N VAL A 174 8.01 -36.58 -17.75
CA VAL A 174 8.89 -35.44 -17.43
C VAL A 174 8.55 -34.25 -18.35
N LEU A 175 8.16 -33.14 -17.72
CA LEU A 175 7.97 -31.84 -18.33
C LEU A 175 9.15 -30.94 -17.95
N GLU A 176 9.85 -30.39 -18.94
CA GLU A 176 10.88 -29.37 -18.75
C GLU A 176 10.49 -28.08 -19.43
N VAL A 177 10.64 -26.96 -18.72
CA VAL A 177 10.29 -25.61 -19.20
C VAL A 177 11.42 -24.64 -18.89
N LEU A 178 11.85 -23.86 -19.88
CA LEU A 178 12.71 -22.71 -19.66
C LEU A 178 11.85 -21.47 -19.44
N VAL A 179 11.88 -20.97 -18.21
CA VAL A 179 11.19 -19.76 -17.77
C VAL A 179 12.04 -18.55 -18.12
N GLY A 180 11.43 -17.62 -18.86
CA GLY A 180 12.14 -16.50 -19.47
C GLY A 180 12.89 -16.90 -20.75
N GLY A 181 13.76 -16.00 -21.19
CA GLY A 181 14.57 -16.14 -22.41
C GLY A 181 15.27 -14.82 -22.71
N LEU A 182 16.22 -14.84 -23.63
CA LEU A 182 16.98 -13.66 -24.03
C LEU A 182 16.50 -13.14 -25.38
N GLU A 183 16.37 -11.83 -25.51
CA GLU A 183 16.13 -11.19 -26.79
C GLU A 183 17.31 -11.49 -27.74
N PRO A 184 17.09 -12.03 -28.95
CA PRO A 184 18.20 -12.47 -29.81
C PRO A 184 19.24 -11.38 -30.12
N LYS A 185 18.81 -10.12 -30.24
CA LYS A 185 19.67 -8.98 -30.59
C LYS A 185 20.33 -8.33 -29.37
N SER A 186 19.55 -7.85 -28.39
CA SER A 186 20.13 -7.16 -27.23
C SER A 186 20.64 -8.08 -26.14
N ARG A 187 20.30 -9.38 -26.19
CA ARG A 187 20.54 -10.38 -25.13
C ARG A 187 19.94 -9.98 -23.78
N LYS A 188 19.02 -9.01 -23.75
CA LYS A 188 18.27 -8.64 -22.55
C LYS A 188 17.20 -9.69 -22.24
N PRO A 189 16.92 -9.98 -20.96
CA PRO A 189 15.91 -10.95 -20.61
C PRO A 189 14.50 -10.44 -20.93
N PHE A 190 13.68 -11.32 -21.50
CA PHE A 190 12.23 -11.20 -21.51
C PHE A 190 11.67 -11.32 -20.08
N ARG A 191 10.41 -10.89 -19.89
CA ARG A 191 9.75 -11.06 -18.59
C ARG A 191 9.68 -12.55 -18.23
N PRO A 192 10.19 -12.96 -17.06
CA PRO A 192 10.36 -14.36 -16.70
C PRO A 192 9.13 -14.91 -16.01
N GLU A 193 8.06 -15.05 -16.77
CA GLU A 193 6.80 -15.58 -16.27
C GLU A 193 6.58 -17.01 -16.75
N LEU A 194 6.13 -17.86 -15.83
CA LEU A 194 5.81 -19.25 -16.14
C LEU A 194 4.60 -19.34 -17.09
N GLY A 195 3.62 -18.45 -16.92
CA GLY A 195 2.34 -18.52 -17.63
C GLY A 195 1.51 -19.70 -17.14
N GLU A 196 0.64 -20.24 -17.98
CA GLU A 196 -0.16 -21.43 -17.67
C GLU A 196 0.61 -22.66 -18.16
N THR A 197 1.54 -23.16 -17.34
CA THR A 197 2.35 -24.34 -17.67
C THR A 197 1.61 -25.61 -17.24
N VAL A 198 1.06 -26.35 -18.21
CA VAL A 198 0.26 -27.54 -17.93
C VAL A 198 0.59 -28.71 -18.86
N VAL A 199 0.37 -29.92 -18.33
CA VAL A 199 0.15 -31.12 -19.13
C VAL A 199 -1.28 -31.59 -18.85
N ALA A 200 -2.12 -31.60 -19.88
CA ALA A 200 -3.50 -32.07 -19.80
C ALA A 200 -3.71 -33.30 -20.68
N ILE A 201 -4.67 -34.14 -20.31
CA ILE A 201 -5.01 -35.38 -21.01
C ILE A 201 -6.53 -35.48 -21.20
N ALA A 202 -6.96 -35.96 -22.36
CA ALA A 202 -8.30 -36.46 -22.60
C ALA A 202 -8.22 -37.95 -22.91
N LEU A 203 -8.86 -38.76 -22.07
CA LEU A 203 -8.82 -40.22 -22.19
C LEU A 203 -9.57 -40.68 -23.44
N GLU A 204 -9.19 -41.84 -23.95
CA GLU A 204 -9.83 -42.43 -25.13
C GLU A 204 -11.34 -42.56 -24.91
N GLY A 205 -12.13 -42.18 -25.93
CA GLY A 205 -13.58 -42.16 -25.83
C GLY A 205 -14.19 -40.96 -25.12
N THR A 206 -13.37 -40.01 -24.62
CA THR A 206 -13.84 -38.81 -23.92
C THR A 206 -13.45 -37.51 -24.63
N THR A 207 -14.28 -36.48 -24.50
CA THR A 207 -13.97 -35.11 -24.94
C THR A 207 -13.40 -34.23 -23.83
N ASP A 208 -13.58 -34.63 -22.57
CA ASP A 208 -13.17 -33.86 -21.40
C ASP A 208 -11.65 -33.88 -21.19
N TRP A 209 -11.09 -32.68 -21.03
CA TRP A 209 -9.70 -32.50 -20.63
C TRP A 209 -9.57 -32.45 -19.11
N GLN A 210 -8.50 -33.03 -18.59
CA GLN A 210 -8.10 -32.94 -17.18
C GLN A 210 -6.60 -32.74 -17.06
N LEU A 211 -6.16 -32.08 -15.99
CA LEU A 211 -4.74 -31.99 -15.67
C LEU A 211 -4.18 -33.39 -15.37
N LEU A 212 -3.03 -33.70 -15.97
CA LEU A 212 -2.35 -34.98 -15.74
C LEU A 212 -1.90 -35.08 -14.29
N THR A 213 -1.98 -36.26 -13.69
CA THR A 213 -1.75 -36.43 -12.26
C THR A 213 -1.31 -37.86 -11.92
N PRO A 214 -0.33 -38.05 -11.02
CA PRO A 214 0.07 -39.36 -10.51
C PRO A 214 -0.80 -39.85 -9.35
N GLY A 215 -1.64 -38.99 -8.76
CA GLY A 215 -2.45 -39.29 -7.58
C GLY A 215 -3.93 -39.52 -7.87
N PRO A 216 -4.80 -39.58 -6.84
CA PRO A 216 -6.26 -39.75 -7.01
C PRO A 216 -6.98 -38.44 -7.33
N ARG A 217 -6.34 -37.28 -7.13
CA ARG A 217 -6.94 -35.96 -7.39
C ARG A 217 -7.23 -35.81 -8.89
N ARG A 218 -8.38 -35.27 -9.27
CA ARG A 218 -8.76 -35.03 -10.67
C ARG A 218 -9.24 -33.60 -10.82
N ILE A 219 -8.61 -32.83 -11.70
CA ILE A 219 -8.96 -31.44 -11.98
C ILE A 219 -9.34 -31.33 -13.45
N ARG A 220 -10.62 -31.04 -13.73
CA ARG A 220 -11.06 -30.75 -15.10
C ARG A 220 -10.36 -29.50 -15.60
N TYR A 221 -9.97 -29.50 -16.86
CA TYR A 221 -9.26 -28.37 -17.48
C TYR A 221 -10.23 -27.47 -18.24
N THR A 222 -11.06 -26.76 -17.47
CA THR A 222 -12.03 -25.76 -17.93
C THR A 222 -11.75 -24.42 -17.26
N ASP A 223 -12.33 -23.31 -17.73
CA ASP A 223 -12.10 -21.99 -17.13
C ASP A 223 -12.46 -21.94 -15.64
N ALA A 224 -13.64 -22.45 -15.27
CA ALA A 224 -14.12 -22.45 -13.89
C ALA A 224 -13.26 -23.33 -12.97
N ALA A 225 -12.92 -24.54 -13.42
CA ALA A 225 -12.12 -25.47 -12.62
C ALA A 225 -10.66 -25.02 -12.48
N TRP A 226 -10.08 -24.42 -13.54
CA TRP A 226 -8.76 -23.81 -13.47
C TRP A 226 -8.73 -22.64 -12.50
N ALA A 227 -9.69 -21.72 -12.56
CA ALA A 227 -9.76 -20.59 -11.64
C ALA A 227 -9.86 -21.03 -10.17
N ALA A 228 -10.66 -22.06 -9.88
CA ALA A 228 -10.75 -22.63 -8.53
C ALA A 228 -9.43 -23.30 -8.08
N TYR A 229 -8.78 -24.04 -8.98
CA TYR A 229 -7.47 -24.65 -8.73
C TYR A 229 -6.39 -23.60 -8.47
N GLU A 230 -6.33 -22.56 -9.30
CA GLU A 230 -5.37 -21.46 -9.16
C GLU A 230 -5.54 -20.75 -7.82
N GLU A 231 -6.78 -20.47 -7.40
CA GLU A 231 -7.07 -19.84 -6.11
C GLU A 231 -6.61 -20.69 -4.92
N GLU A 232 -6.83 -22.00 -4.99
CA GLU A 232 -6.33 -22.94 -3.98
C GLU A 232 -4.80 -22.96 -3.93
N ARG A 233 -4.15 -23.07 -5.08
CA ARG A 233 -2.68 -23.11 -5.15
C ARG A 233 -2.03 -21.80 -4.75
N ARG A 234 -2.61 -20.64 -5.07
CA ARG A 234 -2.14 -19.34 -4.58
C ARG A 234 -2.11 -19.26 -3.05
N ARG A 235 -3.14 -19.79 -2.38
CA ARG A 235 -3.15 -19.88 -0.91
C ARG A 235 -2.04 -20.78 -0.38
N HIS A 236 -1.78 -21.91 -1.04
CA HIS A 236 -0.67 -22.77 -0.68
C HIS A 236 0.69 -22.09 -0.87
N LEU A 237 0.93 -21.46 -2.03
CA LEU A 237 2.16 -20.70 -2.29
C LEU A 237 2.35 -19.56 -1.29
N ALA A 238 1.27 -18.87 -0.89
CA ALA A 238 1.35 -17.83 0.13
C ALA A 238 1.85 -18.39 1.48
N ALA A 239 1.40 -19.57 1.89
CA ALA A 239 1.88 -20.25 3.08
C ALA A 239 3.35 -20.67 2.96
N THR A 240 3.74 -21.32 1.85
CA THR A 240 5.15 -21.68 1.58
C THR A 240 6.07 -20.46 1.60
N ASN A 241 5.62 -19.36 1.01
CA ASN A 241 6.36 -18.12 0.97
C ASN A 241 6.52 -17.51 2.37
N GLN A 242 5.48 -17.56 3.20
CA GLN A 242 5.53 -17.10 4.59
C GLN A 242 6.51 -17.94 5.43
N GLU A 243 6.49 -19.26 5.27
CA GLU A 243 7.46 -20.17 5.92
C GLU A 243 8.90 -19.83 5.52
N ALA A 244 9.15 -19.61 4.23
CA ALA A 244 10.47 -19.24 3.73
C ALA A 244 10.95 -17.89 4.29
N ARG A 245 10.08 -16.86 4.34
CA ARG A 245 10.43 -15.56 4.95
C ARG A 245 10.69 -15.69 6.45
N THR A 246 9.89 -16.48 7.15
CA THR A 246 10.06 -16.74 8.60
C THR A 246 11.41 -17.41 8.88
N ALA A 247 11.78 -18.44 8.10
CA ALA A 247 13.06 -19.13 8.23
C ALA A 247 14.25 -18.18 7.98
N ARG A 248 14.13 -17.30 6.98
CA ARG A 248 15.15 -16.26 6.69
C ARG A 248 15.28 -15.25 7.83
N LEU A 249 14.17 -14.77 8.37
CA LEU A 249 14.17 -13.86 9.52
C LEU A 249 14.81 -14.52 10.76
N GLN A 250 14.48 -15.78 11.04
CA GLN A 250 15.08 -16.55 12.14
C GLN A 250 16.60 -16.71 11.98
N ALA A 251 17.09 -16.92 10.76
CA ALA A 251 18.53 -16.99 10.50
C ALA A 251 19.27 -15.68 10.82
N SER A 252 18.57 -14.53 10.79
CA SER A 252 19.11 -13.22 11.18
C SER A 252 18.90 -12.86 12.66
N ALA A 253 18.31 -13.76 13.46
CA ALA A 253 18.01 -13.50 14.88
C ALA A 253 19.22 -13.03 15.70
N PRO A 254 20.45 -13.59 15.57
CA PRO A 254 21.60 -13.14 16.36
C PRO A 254 21.92 -11.64 16.22
N TYR A 255 21.78 -11.09 15.02
CA TYR A 255 21.98 -9.67 14.77
C TYR A 255 20.89 -8.83 15.44
N TRP A 256 19.63 -9.23 15.31
CA TRP A 256 18.50 -8.51 15.89
C TRP A 256 18.44 -8.63 17.41
N ASP A 257 18.80 -9.77 17.99
CA ASP A 257 18.89 -9.95 19.43
C ASP A 257 19.93 -9.01 20.06
N ARG A 258 21.07 -8.81 19.39
CA ARG A 258 22.07 -7.82 19.78
C ARG A 258 21.51 -6.40 19.74
N ARG A 259 20.77 -6.05 18.67
CA ARG A 259 20.08 -4.74 18.55
C ARG A 259 19.05 -4.55 19.67
N ARG A 260 18.29 -5.60 20.02
CA ARG A 260 17.30 -5.58 21.12
C ARG A 260 17.98 -5.45 22.48
N ALA A 261 19.11 -6.11 22.69
CA ALA A 261 19.90 -5.96 23.91
C ALA A 261 20.43 -4.53 24.08
N ALA A 262 20.95 -3.92 23.01
CA ALA A 262 21.38 -2.52 23.02
C ALA A 262 20.23 -1.55 23.33
N ALA A 263 19.04 -1.79 22.78
CA ALA A 263 17.84 -1.01 23.09
C ALA A 263 17.43 -1.12 24.57
N ARG A 264 17.43 -2.33 25.15
CA ARG A 264 17.16 -2.54 26.59
C ARG A 264 18.19 -1.85 27.48
N ALA A 265 19.48 -1.93 27.13
CA ALA A 265 20.55 -1.26 27.86
C ALA A 265 20.39 0.27 27.82
N TRP A 266 20.05 0.82 26.65
CA TRP A 266 19.78 2.26 26.51
C TRP A 266 18.56 2.69 27.33
N LEU A 267 17.46 1.92 27.31
CA LEU A 267 16.27 2.21 28.12
C LEU A 267 16.60 2.24 29.63
N ALA A 268 17.40 1.29 30.11
CA ALA A 268 17.83 1.21 31.51
C ALA A 268 18.78 2.35 31.92
N ALA A 269 19.60 2.84 30.97
CA ALA A 269 20.57 3.90 31.22
C ALA A 269 20.00 5.32 31.06
N THR A 270 18.76 5.47 30.59
CA THR A 270 18.14 6.78 30.34
C THR A 270 16.95 7.03 31.27
N PRO A 271 16.71 8.29 31.69
CA PRO A 271 15.60 8.62 32.58
C PRO A 271 14.25 8.15 32.01
N GLU A 272 13.45 7.52 32.87
CA GLU A 272 12.08 7.14 32.54
C GLU A 272 11.16 8.35 32.44
N THR A 273 10.07 8.20 31.67
CA THR A 273 8.96 9.16 31.64
C THR A 273 7.83 8.60 32.50
N PRO A 274 7.63 9.08 33.73
CA PRO A 274 6.64 8.51 34.63
C PRO A 274 5.23 8.76 34.12
N VAL A 275 4.35 7.77 34.28
CA VAL A 275 2.92 7.95 34.03
C VAL A 275 2.36 8.84 35.13
N PRO A 276 1.68 9.95 34.80
CA PRO A 276 1.16 10.85 35.81
C PRO A 276 0.02 10.23 36.62
N ALA A 277 -0.20 10.75 37.83
CA ALA A 277 -1.37 10.39 38.61
C ALA A 277 -2.65 10.86 37.90
N LEU A 278 -3.70 10.03 37.96
CA LEU A 278 -4.98 10.34 37.36
C LEU A 278 -5.66 11.49 38.14
N PRO A 279 -6.02 12.62 37.49
CA PRO A 279 -6.75 13.68 38.17
C PRO A 279 -8.13 13.22 38.66
N PRO A 280 -8.64 13.73 39.79
CA PRO A 280 -9.97 13.37 40.30
C PRO A 280 -11.08 13.61 39.26
N GLY A 281 -11.99 12.64 39.11
CA GLY A 281 -13.14 12.74 38.21
C GLY A 281 -12.89 12.34 36.75
N TYR A 282 -11.67 11.95 36.39
CA TYR A 282 -11.35 11.46 35.04
C TYR A 282 -11.33 9.93 34.99
N PRO A 283 -11.94 9.29 33.96
CA PRO A 283 -11.85 7.85 33.77
C PRO A 283 -10.58 7.46 33.00
N ALA A 284 -10.01 6.30 33.30
CA ALA A 284 -8.85 5.76 32.59
C ALA A 284 -8.95 4.23 32.42
N HIS A 285 -8.47 3.72 31.29
CA HIS A 285 -8.26 2.30 31.06
C HIS A 285 -6.77 1.95 31.03
N ASN A 286 -5.92 2.85 30.51
CA ASN A 286 -4.47 2.66 30.49
C ASN A 286 -3.69 3.98 30.67
N ALA A 287 -2.36 3.89 30.62
CA ALA A 287 -1.47 5.03 30.83
C ALA A 287 -1.70 6.23 29.89
N ILE A 288 -2.18 6.00 28.65
CA ILE A 288 -2.49 7.10 27.72
C ILE A 288 -3.56 8.02 28.33
N ASP A 289 -4.60 7.44 28.92
CA ASP A 289 -5.69 8.19 29.53
C ASP A 289 -5.20 9.05 30.70
N HIS A 290 -4.16 8.63 31.42
CA HIS A 290 -3.57 9.41 32.51
C HIS A 290 -2.89 10.68 31.98
N PHE A 291 -2.05 10.55 30.94
CA PHE A 291 -1.40 11.70 30.31
C PHE A 291 -2.41 12.70 29.73
N LEU A 292 -3.42 12.19 29.02
CA LEU A 292 -4.47 13.04 28.45
C LEU A 292 -5.31 13.71 29.55
N ALA A 293 -5.73 12.96 30.57
CA ALA A 293 -6.51 13.52 31.68
C ALA A 293 -5.73 14.62 32.42
N GLN A 294 -4.44 14.43 32.68
CA GLN A 294 -3.59 15.45 33.29
C GLN A 294 -3.52 16.71 32.42
N ARG A 295 -3.36 16.56 31.10
CA ARG A 295 -3.32 17.70 30.17
C ARG A 295 -4.66 18.45 30.12
N ILE A 296 -5.77 17.72 30.08
CA ILE A 296 -7.13 18.29 30.08
C ILE A 296 -7.39 19.03 31.39
N ALA A 297 -7.06 18.42 32.54
CA ALA A 297 -7.24 19.04 33.85
C ALA A 297 -6.43 20.34 33.99
N ARG A 298 -5.19 20.36 33.47
CA ARG A 298 -4.36 21.56 33.43
C ARG A 298 -4.97 22.65 32.54
N ALA A 299 -5.40 22.31 31.33
CA ALA A 299 -6.04 23.26 30.43
C ALA A 299 -7.34 23.85 31.03
N ALA A 300 -8.13 23.01 31.71
CA ALA A 300 -9.32 23.45 32.44
C ALA A 300 -8.99 24.41 33.60
N ALA A 301 -7.92 24.14 34.35
CA ALA A 301 -7.47 25.01 35.44
C ALA A 301 -6.94 26.36 34.90
N GLU A 302 -6.19 26.35 33.81
CA GLU A 302 -5.71 27.58 33.12
C GLU A 302 -6.89 28.44 32.63
N GLN A 303 -7.98 27.81 32.15
CA GLN A 303 -9.21 28.52 31.79
C GLN A 303 -9.89 29.15 33.00
N GLN A 304 -10.04 28.41 34.10
CA GLN A 304 -10.69 28.88 35.32
C GLN A 304 -9.92 30.04 35.98
N ALA A 305 -8.61 30.12 35.78
CA ALA A 305 -7.78 31.20 36.28
C ALA A 305 -7.87 32.50 35.46
N ARG A 306 -8.54 32.53 34.30
CA ARG A 306 -8.68 33.74 33.47
C ARG A 306 -9.60 34.78 34.15
N PRO A 307 -9.22 36.06 34.22
CA PRO A 307 -10.09 37.12 34.74
C PRO A 307 -11.38 37.26 33.91
N ALA A 308 -12.54 37.32 34.55
CA ALA A 308 -13.81 37.55 33.87
C ALA A 308 -13.82 38.92 33.18
N GLY A 309 -14.01 38.95 31.86
CA GLY A 309 -13.97 40.18 31.05
C GLY A 309 -12.57 40.69 30.69
N GLY A 310 -11.50 39.90 30.91
CA GLY A 310 -10.14 40.21 30.46
C GLY A 310 -9.93 40.00 28.95
N VAL A 311 -8.79 40.47 28.43
CA VAL A 311 -8.45 40.34 27.00
C VAL A 311 -8.18 38.88 26.63
N ASP A 312 -8.83 38.38 25.56
CA ASP A 312 -8.59 37.03 25.06
C ASP A 312 -7.32 36.96 24.22
N PHE A 313 -6.35 36.15 24.63
CA PHE A 313 -5.08 36.04 23.90
C PHE A 313 -5.27 35.56 22.46
N HIS A 314 -6.05 34.50 22.22
CA HIS A 314 -6.11 33.89 20.89
C HIS A 314 -6.94 34.70 19.91
N ARG A 315 -8.01 35.34 20.38
CA ARG A 315 -8.90 36.16 19.56
C ARG A 315 -8.37 37.58 19.35
N GLU A 316 -7.72 38.17 20.35
CA GLU A 316 -7.41 39.61 20.36
C GLU A 316 -5.91 39.92 20.31
N ILE A 317 -5.03 39.07 20.88
CA ILE A 317 -3.58 39.34 20.94
C ILE A 317 -2.79 38.61 19.86
N ARG A 318 -3.04 37.32 19.68
CA ARG A 318 -2.33 36.47 18.72
C ARG A 318 -2.37 37.01 17.29
N PRO A 319 -3.51 37.51 16.75
CA PRO A 319 -3.53 38.09 15.40
C PRO A 319 -2.61 39.32 15.25
N ILE A 320 -2.42 40.10 16.33
CA ILE A 320 -1.50 41.23 16.34
C ILE A 320 -0.06 40.72 16.24
N LEU A 321 0.31 39.72 17.06
CA LEU A 321 1.65 39.15 17.04
C LEU A 321 1.98 38.45 15.71
N GLU A 322 1.02 37.72 15.14
CA GLU A 322 1.18 37.03 13.84
C GLU A 322 1.42 38.01 12.69
N SER A 323 0.64 39.09 12.65
CA SER A 323 0.72 40.07 11.56
C SER A 323 1.91 41.03 11.70
N GLN A 324 2.26 41.44 12.92
CA GLN A 324 3.23 42.53 13.16
C GLN A 324 4.58 42.08 13.72
N CYS A 325 4.68 40.87 14.30
CA CYS A 325 5.87 40.47 15.05
C CYS A 325 6.54 39.19 14.54
N TYR A 326 5.77 38.18 14.15
CA TYR A 326 6.29 36.83 13.90
C TYR A 326 7.27 36.74 12.73
N SER A 327 7.12 37.60 11.71
CA SER A 327 8.06 37.65 10.58
C SER A 327 9.53 37.79 10.99
N CYS A 328 9.81 38.46 12.13
CA CYS A 328 11.16 38.63 12.67
C CYS A 328 11.39 37.91 14.00
N HIS A 329 10.35 37.59 14.76
CA HIS A 329 10.43 37.07 16.13
C HIS A 329 9.81 35.68 16.31
N GLN A 330 9.82 34.85 15.26
CA GLN A 330 9.39 33.46 15.28
C GLN A 330 10.53 32.50 14.88
N GLY A 331 10.49 31.28 15.40
CA GLY A 331 11.35 30.18 14.97
C GLY A 331 12.84 30.35 15.29
N ASN A 332 13.66 29.46 14.73
CA ASN A 332 15.08 29.35 15.12
C ASN A 332 15.99 30.48 14.61
N ARG A 333 15.49 31.35 13.72
CA ARG A 333 16.22 32.51 13.18
C ARG A 333 15.68 33.85 13.68
N ALA A 334 14.99 33.85 14.82
CA ALA A 334 14.40 35.04 15.41
C ALA A 334 15.46 36.12 15.72
N LYS A 335 15.19 37.37 15.31
CA LYS A 335 16.11 38.51 15.48
C LYS A 335 16.34 38.81 16.96
N GLY A 336 17.59 39.12 17.29
CA GLY A 336 18.02 39.37 18.67
C GLY A 336 17.83 38.17 19.61
N GLY A 337 17.53 36.98 19.09
CA GLY A 337 17.14 35.81 19.88
C GLY A 337 15.77 35.93 20.57
N LEU A 338 14.98 36.97 20.28
CA LEU A 338 13.68 37.18 20.91
C LEU A 338 12.58 36.41 20.16
N ARG A 339 11.90 35.51 20.87
CA ARG A 339 10.75 34.74 20.39
C ARG A 339 9.45 35.25 21.00
N LEU A 340 8.48 35.60 20.17
CA LEU A 340 7.16 36.09 20.59
C LEU A 340 6.02 35.12 20.25
N ASP A 341 6.35 33.97 19.67
CA ASP A 341 5.43 32.87 19.35
C ASP A 341 5.34 31.83 20.48
N GLU A 342 6.18 31.94 21.52
CA GLU A 342 6.16 31.04 22.68
C GLU A 342 6.10 31.84 24.00
N PRO A 343 5.17 31.52 24.92
CA PRO A 343 5.04 32.24 26.19
C PRO A 343 6.33 32.20 27.03
N THR A 344 6.97 31.04 27.11
CA THR A 344 8.19 30.83 27.90
C THR A 344 9.33 31.68 27.38
N ALA A 345 9.53 31.69 26.06
CA ALA A 345 10.61 32.43 25.43
C ALA A 345 10.36 33.95 25.46
N ALA A 346 9.12 34.40 25.29
CA ALA A 346 8.76 35.81 25.45
C ALA A 346 9.01 36.32 26.89
N ARG A 347 8.79 35.46 27.90
CA ARG A 347 9.09 35.75 29.31
C ARG A 347 10.57 35.62 29.66
N GLN A 348 11.35 34.87 28.88
CA GLN A 348 12.80 34.81 29.03
C GLN A 348 13.48 36.04 28.40
N GLY A 349 12.97 36.49 27.26
CA GLY A 349 13.50 37.63 26.53
C GLY A 349 14.52 37.28 25.44
N GLY A 350 14.94 38.31 24.72
CA GLY A 350 16.05 38.23 23.77
C GLY A 350 17.41 38.44 24.45
N ARG A 351 18.45 38.62 23.64
CA ARG A 351 19.84 38.80 24.10
C ARG A 351 20.10 40.10 24.87
N SER A 352 19.23 41.11 24.72
CA SER A 352 19.55 42.50 25.12
C SER A 352 18.65 43.05 26.23
N ASP A 353 17.34 42.79 26.18
CA ASP A 353 16.35 43.56 26.96
C ASP A 353 15.71 42.78 28.13
N GLY A 354 16.17 41.56 28.40
CA GLY A 354 15.52 40.68 29.39
C GLY A 354 14.08 40.30 29.00
N PRO A 355 13.24 39.86 29.96
CA PRO A 355 11.86 39.41 29.72
C PRO A 355 11.05 40.42 28.90
N ALA A 356 10.65 40.07 27.68
CA ALA A 356 9.94 40.99 26.79
C ALA A 356 8.53 41.32 27.30
N VAL A 357 7.91 40.38 28.02
CA VAL A 357 6.61 40.53 28.67
C VAL A 357 6.75 40.31 30.18
N ILE A 358 6.45 41.33 30.97
CA ILE A 358 6.43 41.27 32.43
C ILE A 358 4.97 41.30 32.89
N ALA A 359 4.44 40.14 33.30
CA ALA A 359 3.05 39.98 33.72
C ALA A 359 2.65 41.01 34.79
N GLY A 360 1.51 41.67 34.59
CA GLY A 360 0.97 42.71 35.47
C GLY A 360 1.62 44.09 35.35
N HIS A 361 2.72 44.23 34.58
CA HIS A 361 3.51 45.46 34.52
C HIS A 361 3.78 45.91 33.07
N PRO A 362 2.77 46.46 32.38
CA PRO A 362 2.91 46.91 30.98
C PRO A 362 4.01 47.96 30.80
N GLU A 363 4.16 48.92 31.72
CA GLU A 363 5.17 49.99 31.61
C GLU A 363 6.61 49.49 31.79
N ARG A 364 6.79 48.33 32.43
CA ARG A 364 8.11 47.69 32.61
C ARG A 364 8.41 46.67 31.52
N SER A 365 7.44 46.35 30.67
CA SER A 365 7.59 45.34 29.62
C SER A 365 8.29 45.93 28.40
N PRO A 366 9.50 45.45 28.03
CA PRO A 366 10.25 45.94 26.87
C PRO A 366 9.46 45.89 25.57
N ILE A 367 8.54 44.93 25.38
CA ILE A 367 7.69 44.89 24.19
C ILE A 367 6.87 46.17 24.03
N ILE A 368 6.34 46.73 25.13
CA ILE A 368 5.56 47.97 25.10
C ILE A 368 6.50 49.16 24.82
N GLN A 369 7.66 49.19 25.47
CA GLN A 369 8.66 50.25 25.28
C GLN A 369 9.13 50.33 23.82
N ARG A 370 9.42 49.18 23.20
CA ARG A 370 9.86 49.08 21.79
C ARG A 370 8.77 49.52 20.82
N ILE A 371 7.52 49.07 20.99
CA ILE A 371 6.44 49.44 20.06
C ILE A 371 5.92 50.88 20.24
N THR A 372 6.26 51.55 21.35
CA THR A 372 5.92 52.97 21.59
C THR A 372 7.12 53.92 21.52
N SER A 373 8.32 53.44 21.18
CA SER A 373 9.52 54.28 21.12
C SER A 373 9.40 55.32 20.00
N GLN A 374 10.00 56.49 20.23
CA GLN A 374 10.15 57.54 19.20
C GLN A 374 11.54 57.51 18.55
N ASP A 375 12.47 56.69 19.06
CA ASP A 375 13.78 56.49 18.46
C ASP A 375 13.67 55.53 17.27
N ALA A 376 14.09 55.99 16.10
CA ALA A 376 14.05 55.23 14.86
C ALA A 376 14.89 53.93 14.91
N GLU A 377 15.92 53.87 15.77
CA GLU A 377 16.77 52.68 15.93
C GLU A 377 16.19 51.68 16.96
N GLU A 378 15.26 52.11 17.81
CA GLU A 378 14.67 51.26 18.86
C GLU A 378 13.21 50.87 18.61
N VAL A 379 12.49 51.64 17.79
CA VAL A 379 11.07 51.42 17.51
C VAL A 379 10.85 50.11 16.76
N MET A 380 9.81 49.38 17.16
CA MET A 380 9.39 48.15 16.50
C MET A 380 7.95 48.25 15.99
N PRO A 381 7.67 47.82 14.75
CA PRO A 381 8.56 47.15 13.81
C PRO A 381 9.58 48.11 13.16
N ALA A 382 10.86 47.71 13.07
CA ALA A 382 11.92 48.53 12.48
C ALA A 382 11.74 48.84 10.98
N LYS A 383 10.88 48.09 10.29
CA LYS A 383 10.46 48.32 8.90
C LYS A 383 8.96 48.08 8.82
N GLY A 384 8.20 49.06 8.34
CA GLY A 384 6.74 49.00 8.23
C GLY A 384 6.05 50.14 8.98
N ASP A 385 4.72 50.12 9.00
CA ASP A 385 3.92 51.10 9.74
C ASP A 385 3.92 50.78 11.25
N PRO A 386 3.94 51.79 12.15
CA PRO A 386 3.75 51.57 13.58
C PRO A 386 2.42 50.88 13.90
N LEU A 387 2.38 50.15 15.02
CA LEU A 387 1.14 49.48 15.44
C LEU A 387 0.01 50.51 15.70
N PRO A 388 -1.23 50.20 15.30
CA PRO A 388 -2.39 51.05 15.63
C PRO A 388 -2.55 51.22 17.14
N ALA A 389 -2.99 52.40 17.58
CA ALA A 389 -3.21 52.70 19.00
C ALA A 389 -4.13 51.70 19.71
N ARG A 390 -5.12 51.15 19.00
CA ARG A 390 -6.01 50.09 19.50
C ARG A 390 -5.23 48.83 19.88
N ASP A 391 -4.34 48.39 19.01
CA ASP A 391 -3.60 47.14 19.18
C ASP A 391 -2.55 47.28 20.30
N ILE A 392 -1.92 48.46 20.42
CA ILE A 392 -1.06 48.81 21.57
C ILE A 392 -1.87 48.80 22.87
N ALA A 393 -3.09 49.36 22.88
CA ALA A 393 -3.96 49.36 24.05
C ALA A 393 -4.37 47.93 24.46
N LEU A 394 -4.67 47.06 23.50
CA LEU A 394 -4.96 45.64 23.74
C LEU A 394 -3.75 44.91 24.35
N LEU A 395 -2.55 45.07 23.78
CA LEU A 395 -1.32 44.50 24.33
C LEU A 395 -1.05 44.99 25.76
N ARG A 396 -1.19 46.30 26.02
CA ARG A 396 -1.04 46.89 27.36
C ARG A 396 -2.05 46.30 28.34
N ARG A 397 -3.31 46.19 27.93
CA ARG A 397 -4.38 45.64 28.78
C ARG A 397 -4.15 44.16 29.06
N TRP A 398 -3.81 43.36 28.06
CA TRP A 398 -3.48 41.96 28.23
C TRP A 398 -2.31 41.75 29.19
N ILE A 399 -1.24 42.55 29.11
CA ILE A 399 -0.13 42.48 30.07
C ILE A 399 -0.60 42.88 31.47
N ALA A 400 -1.41 43.94 31.59
CA ALA A 400 -1.98 44.36 32.87
C ALA A 400 -2.86 43.28 33.52
N ASP A 401 -3.61 42.52 32.72
CA ASP A 401 -4.43 41.38 33.15
C ASP A 401 -3.57 40.15 33.54
N GLY A 402 -2.23 40.28 33.57
CA GLY A 402 -1.29 39.22 33.94
C GLY A 402 -0.72 38.46 32.74
N ALA A 403 -0.95 38.94 31.52
CA ALA A 403 -0.60 38.27 30.27
C ALA A 403 -1.04 36.79 30.24
N PRO A 404 -2.34 36.49 30.46
CA PRO A 404 -2.84 35.14 30.35
C PRO A 404 -2.60 34.66 28.92
N TRP A 405 -1.74 33.65 28.79
CA TRP A 405 -1.34 33.09 27.51
C TRP A 405 -1.66 31.59 27.53
N PRO A 406 -2.95 31.25 27.51
CA PRO A 406 -3.40 29.87 27.48
C PRO A 406 -2.83 29.17 26.24
N GLU A 407 -2.61 27.87 26.36
CA GLU A 407 -2.14 27.07 25.23
C GLU A 407 -3.25 26.87 24.17
N PHE A 408 -4.52 26.86 24.59
CA PHE A 408 -5.66 26.53 23.73
C PHE A 408 -6.72 27.65 23.66
N PRO A 409 -7.26 27.93 22.46
CA PRO A 409 -8.07 29.13 22.19
C PRO A 409 -9.41 29.22 22.90
N ASP A 410 -10.16 28.13 23.05
CA ASP A 410 -11.40 28.04 23.84
C ASP A 410 -11.99 26.66 23.59
N THR A 411 -12.24 25.87 24.64
CA THR A 411 -12.91 24.58 24.49
C THR A 411 -13.67 24.23 25.76
N THR A 412 -14.97 24.02 25.66
CA THR A 412 -15.72 23.30 26.69
C THR A 412 -15.12 21.89 26.80
N PHE A 413 -14.37 21.60 27.86
CA PHE A 413 -13.64 20.34 28.04
C PHE A 413 -14.52 19.19 28.54
N THR A 414 -15.73 19.02 27.97
CA THR A 414 -16.61 17.92 28.36
C THR A 414 -16.15 16.65 27.66
N LEU A 415 -15.82 15.62 28.43
CA LEU A 415 -15.47 14.30 27.90
C LEU A 415 -16.72 13.62 27.33
N PRO A 416 -16.71 13.20 26.05
CA PRO A 416 -17.79 12.38 25.51
C PRO A 416 -17.87 11.02 26.23
N PRO A 417 -19.05 10.38 26.25
CA PRO A 417 -19.16 9.00 26.70
C PRO A 417 -18.40 8.04 25.78
N LEU A 418 -18.20 6.80 26.23
CA LEU A 418 -17.74 5.72 25.35
C LEU A 418 -18.74 5.50 24.21
N ALA A 419 -18.23 5.20 23.01
CA ALA A 419 -19.05 4.81 21.87
C ALA A 419 -19.84 3.53 22.19
N ASP A 420 -21.05 3.41 21.65
CA ASP A 420 -21.78 2.14 21.70
C ASP A 420 -21.03 1.04 20.95
N ASP A 421 -21.42 -0.21 21.17
CA ASP A 421 -20.70 -1.38 20.68
C ASP A 421 -20.58 -1.47 19.16
N LEU A 422 -21.64 -1.11 18.43
CA LEU A 422 -21.64 -1.22 16.98
C LEU A 422 -20.82 -0.09 16.34
N THR A 423 -20.93 1.12 16.90
CA THR A 423 -20.08 2.27 16.55
C THR A 423 -18.59 1.95 16.80
N PHE A 424 -18.27 1.40 17.99
CA PHE A 424 -16.91 0.97 18.33
C PHE A 424 -16.42 -0.12 17.37
N LEU A 425 -17.22 -1.16 17.11
CA LEU A 425 -16.89 -2.25 16.20
C LEU A 425 -16.62 -1.72 14.78
N ARG A 426 -17.50 -0.89 14.23
CA ARG A 426 -17.31 -0.29 12.91
C ARG A 426 -16.01 0.51 12.83
N ARG A 427 -15.77 1.39 13.81
CA ARG A 427 -14.55 2.22 13.86
C ARG A 427 -13.30 1.37 13.93
N VAL A 428 -13.22 0.47 14.91
CA VAL A 428 -12.00 -0.31 15.14
C VAL A 428 -11.69 -1.21 13.96
N THR A 429 -12.69 -1.86 13.37
CA THR A 429 -12.49 -2.71 12.18
C THR A 429 -12.02 -1.87 10.98
N LEU A 430 -12.63 -0.71 10.72
CA LEU A 430 -12.18 0.17 9.63
C LEU A 430 -10.76 0.71 9.85
N ASP A 431 -10.40 1.06 11.08
CA ASP A 431 -9.07 1.58 11.43
C ASP A 431 -7.96 0.53 11.43
N THR A 432 -8.28 -0.73 11.72
CA THR A 432 -7.28 -1.81 11.77
C THR A 432 -7.19 -2.55 10.45
N VAL A 433 -8.32 -3.00 9.89
CA VAL A 433 -8.37 -3.88 8.71
C VAL A 433 -8.92 -3.21 7.46
N GLY A 434 -9.32 -1.93 7.53
CA GLY A 434 -9.63 -1.12 6.36
C GLY A 434 -10.98 -1.37 5.70
N VAL A 435 -11.72 -2.38 6.14
CA VAL A 435 -13.05 -2.70 5.64
C VAL A 435 -14.07 -2.79 6.77
N ILE A 436 -15.34 -2.64 6.47
CA ILE A 436 -16.41 -2.83 7.46
C ILE A 436 -16.44 -4.28 8.00
N PRO A 437 -16.93 -4.51 9.23
CA PRO A 437 -17.06 -5.87 9.76
C PRO A 437 -18.10 -6.68 8.98
N THR A 438 -17.80 -7.96 8.78
CA THR A 438 -18.73 -8.93 8.20
C THR A 438 -19.85 -9.27 9.18
N GLU A 439 -20.97 -9.80 8.67
CA GLU A 439 -22.10 -10.24 9.50
C GLU A 439 -21.68 -11.26 10.58
N ALA A 440 -20.78 -12.18 10.24
CA ALA A 440 -20.24 -13.16 11.18
C ALA A 440 -19.42 -12.51 12.30
N GLU A 441 -18.64 -11.47 11.99
CA GLU A 441 -17.86 -10.73 12.98
C GLU A 441 -18.75 -9.89 13.91
N ILE A 442 -19.80 -9.28 13.37
CA ILE A 442 -20.82 -8.55 14.15
C ILE A 442 -21.49 -9.51 15.14
N ALA A 443 -21.99 -10.65 14.65
CA ALA A 443 -22.65 -11.65 15.47
C ALA A 443 -21.73 -12.20 16.57
N ALA A 444 -20.47 -12.51 16.23
CA ALA A 444 -19.48 -12.99 17.19
C ALA A 444 -19.19 -11.96 18.28
N PHE A 445 -19.05 -10.68 17.93
CA PHE A 445 -18.81 -9.62 18.91
C PHE A 445 -20.01 -9.35 19.81
N GLN A 446 -21.23 -9.38 19.27
CA GLN A 446 -22.45 -9.20 20.03
C GLN A 446 -22.74 -10.39 20.97
N ALA A 447 -22.34 -11.60 20.59
CA ALA A 447 -22.48 -12.80 21.41
C ALA A 447 -21.47 -12.83 22.58
N ASP A 448 -20.31 -12.20 22.43
CA ASP A 448 -19.31 -12.12 23.50
C ASP A 448 -19.77 -11.18 24.63
N ARG A 449 -19.92 -11.73 25.83
CA ARG A 449 -20.32 -11.01 27.06
C ARG A 449 -19.14 -10.79 28.02
N SER A 450 -17.93 -11.15 27.62
CA SER A 450 -16.73 -11.01 28.45
C SER A 450 -16.42 -9.53 28.70
N PRO A 451 -15.94 -9.16 29.91
CA PRO A 451 -15.61 -7.76 30.22
C PRO A 451 -14.46 -7.21 29.36
N ASP A 452 -13.61 -8.09 28.83
CA ASP A 452 -12.46 -7.77 27.96
C ASP A 452 -12.74 -7.96 26.45
N ARG A 453 -14.00 -8.16 26.04
CA ARG A 453 -14.36 -8.44 24.62
C ARG A 453 -13.83 -7.42 23.62
N ARG A 454 -13.75 -6.13 23.98
CA ARG A 454 -13.16 -5.08 23.13
C ARG A 454 -11.65 -5.27 22.95
N ALA A 455 -10.94 -5.57 24.05
CA ALA A 455 -9.51 -5.88 24.00
C ALA A 455 -9.21 -7.12 23.17
N ARG A 456 -10.03 -8.18 23.30
CA ARG A 456 -9.93 -9.42 22.51
C ARG A 456 -10.23 -9.20 21.03
N LEU A 457 -11.23 -8.38 20.71
CA LEU A 457 -11.50 -7.96 19.34
C LEU A 457 -10.29 -7.21 18.75
N ILE A 458 -9.74 -6.24 19.48
CA ILE A 458 -8.54 -5.50 19.06
C ILE A 458 -7.39 -6.46 18.77
N ASP A 459 -7.13 -7.44 19.65
CA ASP A 459 -6.07 -8.42 19.44
C ASP A 459 -6.29 -9.24 18.16
N ARG A 460 -7.53 -9.73 17.94
CA ARG A 460 -7.86 -10.46 16.71
C ARG A 460 -7.68 -9.62 15.45
N LEU A 461 -8.08 -8.34 15.49
CA LEU A 461 -8.01 -7.45 14.34
C LEU A 461 -6.58 -7.01 14.02
N LEU A 462 -5.72 -6.86 15.02
CA LEU A 462 -4.31 -6.53 14.81
C LEU A 462 -3.53 -7.70 14.20
N GLU A 463 -3.91 -8.95 14.50
CA GLU A 463 -3.30 -10.15 13.89
C GLU A 463 -3.96 -10.54 12.55
N ASP A 464 -4.96 -9.79 12.08
CA ASP A 464 -5.70 -10.12 10.87
C ASP A 464 -4.88 -9.74 9.61
N PRO A 465 -4.70 -10.65 8.64
CA PRO A 465 -4.00 -10.35 7.38
C PRO A 465 -4.55 -9.14 6.61
N ARG A 466 -5.84 -8.81 6.74
CA ARG A 466 -6.45 -7.62 6.13
C ARG A 466 -5.86 -6.32 6.67
N ALA A 467 -5.22 -6.32 7.84
CA ALA A 467 -4.50 -5.15 8.34
C ALA A 467 -3.33 -4.75 7.42
N ALA A 468 -2.68 -5.72 6.78
CA ALA A 468 -1.64 -5.45 5.78
C ALA A 468 -2.22 -4.75 4.54
N ASP A 469 -3.36 -5.25 4.00
CA ASP A 469 -4.08 -4.61 2.90
C ASP A 469 -4.41 -3.15 3.22
N HIS A 470 -4.95 -2.88 4.41
CA HIS A 470 -5.31 -1.53 4.84
C HIS A 470 -4.11 -0.59 4.92
N ALA A 471 -2.97 -1.09 5.43
CA ALA A 471 -1.77 -0.29 5.61
C ALA A 471 -1.05 0.06 4.29
N MET A 472 -1.33 -0.67 3.19
CA MET A 472 -0.66 -0.46 1.90
C MET A 472 -0.85 0.96 1.35
N GLY A 473 -2.09 1.45 1.25
CA GLY A 473 -2.36 2.77 0.68
C GLY A 473 -1.58 3.89 1.37
N TYR A 474 -1.49 3.84 2.70
CA TYR A 474 -0.70 4.77 3.51
C TYR A 474 0.80 4.68 3.21
N TRP A 475 1.37 3.47 3.22
CA TRP A 475 2.81 3.31 3.03
C TRP A 475 3.27 3.56 1.60
N LEU A 476 2.45 3.23 0.60
CA LEU A 476 2.73 3.59 -0.79
C LEU A 476 2.81 5.11 -0.96
N ASP A 477 1.99 5.89 -0.24
CA ASP A 477 2.07 7.35 -0.23
C ASP A 477 3.28 7.88 0.53
N VAL A 478 3.55 7.36 1.72
CA VAL A 478 4.71 7.80 2.53
C VAL A 478 6.02 7.52 1.80
N LEU A 479 6.10 6.40 1.08
CA LEU A 479 7.31 5.97 0.36
C LEU A 479 7.31 6.33 -1.13
N ALA A 480 6.31 7.09 -1.59
CA ALA A 480 6.19 7.59 -2.97
C ALA A 480 6.35 6.47 -4.03
N GLU A 481 5.59 5.38 -3.89
CA GLU A 481 5.65 4.28 -4.83
C GLU A 481 4.94 4.63 -6.15
N ASN A 482 5.69 4.63 -7.25
CA ASN A 482 5.27 5.15 -8.54
C ASN A 482 5.55 4.18 -9.71
N PRO A 483 4.81 3.08 -9.84
CA PRO A 483 5.05 2.10 -10.88
C PRO A 483 4.45 2.56 -12.20
N ASN A 484 5.28 2.57 -13.25
CA ASN A 484 4.84 2.73 -14.62
C ASN A 484 4.73 1.35 -15.29
N LEU A 485 3.57 1.07 -15.90
CA LEU A 485 3.30 -0.19 -16.60
C LEU A 485 4.13 -0.34 -17.88
N ILE A 486 4.52 0.78 -18.48
CA ILE A 486 5.36 0.84 -19.68
C ILE A 486 6.66 1.56 -19.33
N ASN A 487 7.79 1.04 -19.83
CA ASN A 487 9.12 1.62 -19.56
C ASN A 487 9.40 1.83 -18.06
N PRO A 488 9.38 0.75 -17.24
CA PRO A 488 9.58 0.84 -15.79
C PRO A 488 10.96 1.38 -15.34
N THR A 489 11.84 1.74 -16.28
CA THR A 489 13.11 2.40 -16.04
C THR A 489 13.01 3.93 -16.05
N LEU A 490 11.86 4.48 -16.46
CA LEU A 490 11.63 5.91 -16.59
C LEU A 490 10.59 6.38 -15.57
N ASN A 491 10.94 7.34 -14.72
CA ASN A 491 10.03 7.94 -13.73
C ASN A 491 9.39 6.95 -12.75
N ASN A 492 10.12 5.89 -12.37
CA ASN A 492 9.55 4.77 -11.62
C ASN A 492 10.36 4.49 -10.34
N THR A 493 9.71 4.01 -9.28
CA THR A 493 10.36 3.59 -8.04
C THR A 493 10.39 2.06 -7.86
N GLY A 494 10.29 1.27 -8.93
CA GLY A 494 10.19 -0.19 -8.88
C GLY A 494 8.97 -0.70 -8.08
N PRO A 495 8.45 -1.91 -8.32
CA PRO A 495 7.30 -2.42 -7.57
C PRO A 495 7.70 -3.00 -6.21
N PHE A 496 8.40 -2.26 -5.35
CA PHE A 496 8.78 -2.72 -3.98
C PHE A 496 7.57 -2.96 -3.06
N ARG A 497 6.36 -2.63 -3.54
CA ARG A 497 5.07 -2.87 -2.88
C ARG A 497 4.87 -4.29 -2.37
N TRP A 498 5.43 -5.32 -3.03
CA TRP A 498 5.23 -6.69 -2.58
C TRP A 498 6.04 -7.05 -1.33
N TRP A 499 7.28 -6.58 -1.24
CA TRP A 499 8.03 -6.61 0.01
C TRP A 499 7.32 -5.80 1.09
N LEU A 500 6.79 -4.62 0.76
CA LEU A 500 6.05 -3.79 1.71
C LEU A 500 4.84 -4.53 2.27
N TYR A 501 4.03 -5.15 1.41
CA TYR A 501 2.88 -5.96 1.81
C TYR A 501 3.29 -7.14 2.71
N GLU A 502 4.33 -7.89 2.32
CA GLU A 502 4.84 -9.01 3.11
C GLU A 502 5.42 -8.56 4.45
N ALA A 503 6.10 -7.42 4.52
CA ALA A 503 6.65 -6.86 5.75
C ALA A 503 5.54 -6.48 6.75
N LEU A 504 4.41 -5.97 6.25
CA LEU A 504 3.23 -5.65 7.05
C LEU A 504 2.50 -6.92 7.50
N LEU A 505 2.36 -7.89 6.60
CA LEU A 505 1.72 -9.18 6.87
C LEU A 505 2.49 -10.00 7.92
N ASP A 506 3.82 -9.98 7.86
CA ASP A 506 4.68 -10.68 8.81
C ASP A 506 4.93 -9.88 10.12
N HIS A 507 4.28 -8.71 10.27
CA HIS A 507 4.41 -7.82 11.41
C HIS A 507 5.86 -7.46 11.75
N LYS A 508 6.67 -7.16 10.72
CA LYS A 508 8.09 -6.83 10.91
C LYS A 508 8.22 -5.63 11.86
N PRO A 509 9.12 -5.69 12.85
CA PRO A 509 9.48 -4.54 13.67
C PRO A 509 9.83 -3.33 12.82
N LEU A 510 9.42 -2.13 13.25
CA LEU A 510 9.59 -0.91 12.44
C LEU A 510 11.06 -0.55 12.18
N ASP A 511 11.97 -0.93 13.09
CA ASP A 511 13.41 -0.75 12.87
C ASP A 511 13.97 -1.73 11.83
N LEU A 512 13.48 -2.97 11.79
CA LEU A 512 13.79 -3.92 10.72
C LEU A 512 13.21 -3.44 9.38
N PHE A 513 11.95 -3.02 9.36
CA PHE A 513 11.28 -2.46 8.19
C PHE A 513 12.09 -1.31 7.56
N ALA A 514 12.48 -0.32 8.37
CA ALA A 514 13.29 0.80 7.91
C ALA A 514 14.71 0.35 7.48
N THR A 515 15.30 -0.62 8.18
CA THR A 515 16.62 -1.17 7.85
C THR A 515 16.63 -1.85 6.48
N GLU A 516 15.64 -2.71 6.19
CA GLU A 516 15.51 -3.37 4.89
C GLU A 516 15.33 -2.35 3.75
N LEU A 517 14.48 -1.34 3.96
CA LEU A 517 14.27 -0.28 2.97
C LEU A 517 15.55 0.52 2.68
N VAL A 518 16.30 0.90 3.72
CA VAL A 518 17.54 1.68 3.58
C VAL A 518 18.67 0.86 2.95
N ARG A 519 18.73 -0.44 3.24
CA ARG A 519 19.74 -1.34 2.67
C ARG A 519 19.56 -1.53 1.16
N LEU A 520 18.34 -1.35 0.63
CA LEU A 520 18.02 -1.48 -0.80
C LEU A 520 18.50 -2.83 -1.37
N GLU A 521 18.26 -3.91 -0.63
CA GLU A 521 18.61 -5.28 -1.04
C GLU A 521 17.45 -5.93 -1.81
N GLY A 522 17.72 -7.08 -2.43
CA GLY A 522 16.72 -7.87 -3.13
C GLY A 522 16.46 -7.38 -4.55
N SER A 523 15.29 -7.75 -5.06
CA SER A 523 14.91 -7.48 -6.45
C SER A 523 14.55 -6.01 -6.69
N GLU A 524 15.05 -5.44 -7.79
CA GLU A 524 14.62 -4.13 -8.28
C GLU A 524 13.21 -4.15 -8.92
N ARG A 525 12.73 -5.33 -9.35
CA ARG A 525 11.58 -5.44 -10.27
C ARG A 525 10.52 -6.47 -9.90
N PHE A 526 10.84 -7.40 -9.00
CA PHE A 526 9.92 -8.44 -8.52
C PHE A 526 9.59 -8.26 -7.04
N GLY A 527 9.70 -7.02 -6.56
CA GLY A 527 9.16 -6.59 -5.29
C GLY A 527 10.11 -6.69 -4.11
N GLY A 528 11.41 -6.47 -4.30
CA GLY A 528 12.35 -6.21 -3.21
C GLY A 528 12.52 -4.71 -2.91
N PRO A 529 13.09 -4.34 -1.75
CA PRO A 529 13.48 -2.98 -1.39
C PRO A 529 14.41 -2.29 -2.39
N ALA A 530 15.27 -3.02 -3.11
CA ALA A 530 16.08 -2.44 -4.18
C ALA A 530 15.25 -1.69 -5.22
N GLY A 531 13.99 -2.10 -5.43
CA GLY A 531 13.02 -1.38 -6.26
C GLY A 531 12.88 0.09 -5.84
N PHE A 532 12.82 0.37 -4.54
CA PHE A 532 12.74 1.75 -4.02
C PHE A 532 13.89 2.63 -4.51
N GLY A 533 15.05 2.05 -4.82
CA GLY A 533 16.22 2.76 -5.36
C GLY A 533 16.19 3.04 -6.86
N VAL A 534 15.25 2.44 -7.62
CA VAL A 534 15.10 2.64 -9.07
C VAL A 534 14.68 4.09 -9.38
N ALA A 535 15.16 4.59 -10.51
CA ALA A 535 15.17 6.00 -10.87
C ALA A 535 13.78 6.57 -11.26
N SER A 536 13.35 7.55 -10.46
CA SER A 536 12.70 8.78 -10.95
C SER A 536 13.65 9.49 -11.94
N GLN A 537 13.22 10.19 -13.00
CA GLN A 537 14.08 11.04 -13.86
C GLN A 537 14.72 12.19 -13.06
N ASN A 538 15.64 11.84 -12.19
CA ASN A 538 16.32 12.70 -11.27
C ASN A 538 17.80 12.44 -11.52
N ASP A 539 18.54 13.49 -11.79
CA ASP A 539 19.99 13.51 -11.91
C ASP A 539 20.69 13.00 -10.64
N VAL A 540 20.00 12.98 -9.50
CA VAL A 540 20.46 12.36 -8.24
C VAL A 540 19.31 11.61 -7.55
N PRO A 541 18.98 10.36 -7.97
CA PRO A 541 17.85 9.61 -7.43
C PRO A 541 17.92 9.42 -5.91
N MET A 542 19.11 9.16 -5.37
CA MET A 542 19.31 8.99 -3.93
C MET A 542 19.05 10.26 -3.11
N ALA A 543 19.11 11.45 -3.70
CA ALA A 543 18.68 12.66 -3.01
C ALA A 543 17.16 12.64 -2.79
N ALA A 544 16.37 12.26 -3.80
CA ALA A 544 14.92 12.09 -3.63
C ALA A 544 14.58 11.01 -2.59
N LYS A 545 15.32 9.89 -2.57
CA LYS A 545 15.15 8.86 -1.52
C LYS A 545 15.55 9.37 -0.14
N GLY A 546 16.60 10.18 -0.05
CA GLY A 546 16.98 10.89 1.17
C GLY A 546 15.83 11.75 1.73
N LEU A 547 15.16 12.53 0.87
CA LEU A 547 13.97 13.32 1.24
C LEU A 547 12.86 12.46 1.83
N ILE A 548 12.54 11.36 1.14
CA ILE A 548 11.49 10.42 1.55
C ILE A 548 11.84 9.82 2.92
N LEU A 549 13.06 9.31 3.09
CA LEU A 549 13.49 8.68 4.34
C LEU A 549 13.54 9.68 5.51
N SER A 550 14.03 10.90 5.30
CA SER A 550 14.10 11.92 6.36
C SER A 550 12.70 12.36 6.81
N SER A 551 11.76 12.53 5.89
CA SER A 551 10.37 12.88 6.20
C SER A 551 9.64 11.70 6.84
N ALA A 552 9.78 10.50 6.28
CA ALA A 552 9.10 9.28 6.75
C ALA A 552 9.51 8.92 8.18
N PHE A 553 10.81 8.90 8.45
CA PHE A 553 11.36 8.29 9.67
C PHE A 553 11.90 9.29 10.69
N LEU A 554 12.19 10.53 10.30
CA LEU A 554 12.71 11.56 11.21
C LEU A 554 11.82 12.82 11.30
N GLY A 555 10.77 12.93 10.49
CA GLY A 555 9.93 14.12 10.42
C GLY A 555 10.71 15.37 9.99
N VAL A 556 11.79 15.18 9.21
CA VAL A 556 12.64 16.27 8.71
C VAL A 556 12.37 16.47 7.22
N GLU A 557 11.80 17.63 6.89
CA GLU A 557 11.51 18.02 5.52
C GLU A 557 12.74 18.69 4.89
N MET A 558 13.12 18.24 3.70
CA MET A 558 14.37 18.64 3.03
C MET A 558 14.16 19.03 1.56
N LYS A 559 12.91 19.15 1.08
CA LYS A 559 12.60 19.41 -0.34
C LYS A 559 13.28 20.68 -0.87
N CYS A 560 13.33 21.76 -0.10
CA CYS A 560 14.07 22.98 -0.45
C CYS A 560 15.59 22.73 -0.53
N ALA A 561 16.11 21.88 0.36
CA ALA A 561 17.51 21.44 0.40
C ALA A 561 17.93 20.64 -0.85
N ARG A 562 17.04 20.40 -1.82
CA ARG A 562 17.42 19.84 -3.12
C ARG A 562 18.31 20.78 -3.92
N CYS A 563 18.01 22.08 -3.94
CA CYS A 563 18.63 23.04 -4.84
C CYS A 563 19.36 24.20 -4.13
N HIS A 564 19.06 24.48 -2.87
CA HIS A 564 19.66 25.55 -2.06
C HIS A 564 19.47 25.23 -0.57
N ASP A 565 20.14 25.92 0.35
CA ASP A 565 19.90 25.74 1.77
C ASP A 565 18.47 26.13 2.15
N ALA A 566 17.83 25.36 3.02
CA ALA A 566 16.43 25.62 3.35
C ALA A 566 16.28 26.98 4.04
N PRO A 567 15.36 27.85 3.58
CA PRO A 567 15.19 29.18 4.16
C PRO A 567 14.49 29.12 5.53
N THR A 568 13.55 28.18 5.67
CA THR A 568 12.68 28.04 6.85
C THR A 568 13.00 26.82 7.71
N HIS A 569 13.93 25.95 7.28
CA HIS A 569 14.35 24.76 8.02
C HIS A 569 15.84 24.84 8.37
N VAL A 570 16.27 24.04 9.34
CA VAL A 570 17.70 23.96 9.72
C VAL A 570 18.54 23.17 8.71
N SER A 571 17.91 22.35 7.88
CA SER A 571 18.59 21.49 6.91
C SER A 571 19.21 22.27 5.75
N LYS A 572 20.46 21.95 5.46
CA LYS A 572 21.23 22.51 4.34
C LYS A 572 21.19 21.59 3.12
N GLN A 573 21.53 22.14 1.96
CA GLN A 573 21.71 21.35 0.75
C GLN A 573 22.78 20.27 0.94
N LYS A 574 23.88 20.62 1.62
CA LYS A 574 24.95 19.67 1.96
C LYS A 574 24.42 18.45 2.71
N ASP A 575 23.54 18.65 3.70
CA ASP A 575 22.97 17.58 4.53
C ASP A 575 22.23 16.55 3.66
N LEU A 576 21.47 17.01 2.66
CA LEU A 576 20.74 16.11 1.76
C LEU A 576 21.69 15.28 0.90
N PHE A 577 22.76 15.91 0.40
CA PHE A 577 23.74 15.23 -0.45
C PHE A 577 24.64 14.27 0.34
N GLU A 578 24.91 14.56 1.62
CA GLU A 578 25.59 13.62 2.53
C GLU A 578 24.74 12.36 2.76
N LEU A 579 23.43 12.53 3.00
CA LEU A 579 22.47 11.43 3.11
C LEU A 579 22.34 10.65 1.79
N ALA A 580 22.26 11.34 0.66
CA ALA A 580 22.22 10.73 -0.66
C ALA A 580 23.48 9.91 -0.95
N ALA A 581 24.66 10.39 -0.54
CA ALA A 581 25.93 9.68 -0.71
C ALA A 581 26.03 8.43 0.18
N LEU A 582 25.42 8.43 1.38
CA LEU A 582 25.26 7.22 2.19
C LEU A 582 24.40 6.16 1.45
N LEU A 583 23.29 6.59 0.84
CA LEU A 583 22.41 5.71 0.06
C LEU A 583 23.05 5.23 -1.25
N GLU A 584 23.83 6.07 -1.93
CA GLU A 584 24.55 5.70 -3.14
C GLU A 584 25.81 4.86 -2.84
N THR A 585 26.25 4.83 -1.58
CA THR A 585 27.46 4.14 -1.07
C THR A 585 28.80 4.69 -1.58
N LYS A 586 28.80 5.88 -2.18
CA LYS A 586 29.99 6.57 -2.70
C LYS A 586 29.79 8.09 -2.70
N PRO A 587 30.87 8.90 -2.79
CA PRO A 587 30.74 10.34 -2.96
C PRO A 587 29.89 10.72 -4.18
N LEU A 588 29.08 11.76 -4.04
CA LEU A 588 28.21 12.28 -5.10
C LEU A 588 28.68 13.66 -5.56
N LYS A 589 28.64 13.89 -6.87
CA LYS A 589 28.83 15.23 -7.44
C LYS A 589 27.49 15.95 -7.49
N VAL A 590 27.47 17.21 -7.07
CA VAL A 590 26.29 18.07 -7.17
C VAL A 590 26.09 18.48 -8.62
N PRO A 591 25.00 18.09 -9.30
CA PRO A 591 24.76 18.49 -10.68
C PRO A 591 24.26 19.94 -10.75
N ALA A 592 24.47 20.59 -11.90
CA ALA A 592 24.03 21.97 -12.12
C ALA A 592 22.51 22.16 -11.99
N THR A 593 21.75 21.14 -12.39
CA THR A 593 20.28 21.05 -12.24
C THR A 593 19.81 20.98 -10.78
N SER A 594 20.72 20.72 -9.83
CA SER A 594 20.45 20.80 -8.39
C SER A 594 20.99 22.10 -7.77
N SER A 595 20.97 23.22 -8.51
CA SER A 595 21.39 24.52 -7.98
C SER A 595 20.57 25.64 -8.61
N VAL A 596 20.32 26.71 -7.87
CA VAL A 596 19.70 27.93 -8.39
C VAL A 596 20.77 28.94 -8.81
N ALA A 597 20.55 29.67 -9.90
CA ALA A 597 21.46 30.72 -10.37
C ALA A 597 21.32 32.01 -9.53
N MET A 598 22.10 32.10 -8.45
CA MET A 598 22.03 33.23 -7.50
C MET A 598 22.31 34.60 -8.12
N ASP A 599 23.16 34.67 -9.16
CA ASP A 599 23.50 35.94 -9.83
C ASP A 599 22.28 36.56 -10.53
N GLN A 600 21.39 35.73 -11.10
CA GLN A 600 20.15 36.21 -11.73
C GLN A 600 19.17 36.74 -10.68
N LEU A 601 19.09 36.11 -9.51
CA LEU A 601 18.23 36.59 -8.41
C LEU A 601 18.70 37.94 -7.85
N ARG A 602 20.03 38.14 -7.76
CA ARG A 602 20.62 39.40 -7.29
C ARG A 602 20.43 40.56 -8.27
N GLN A 603 20.28 40.29 -9.57
CA GLN A 603 19.98 41.33 -10.57
C GLN A 603 18.59 41.95 -10.37
N GLY A 604 17.65 41.26 -9.71
CA GLY A 604 16.29 41.74 -9.44
C GLY A 604 16.17 42.83 -8.35
N GLY A 605 17.30 43.32 -7.80
CA GLY A 605 17.33 44.45 -6.84
C GLY A 605 16.80 44.14 -5.43
N ARG A 606 16.35 42.90 -5.16
CA ARG A 606 15.96 42.43 -3.82
C ARG A 606 16.99 41.44 -3.27
N GLU A 607 17.28 41.51 -1.97
CA GLU A 607 18.14 40.52 -1.31
C GLU A 607 17.51 39.11 -1.42
N PRO A 608 18.27 38.10 -1.87
CA PRO A 608 17.76 36.74 -1.97
C PRO A 608 17.37 36.17 -0.60
N LEU A 609 16.18 35.54 -0.52
CA LEU A 609 15.69 34.86 0.69
C LEU A 609 16.29 33.45 0.89
N ILE A 610 17.14 33.02 -0.03
CA ILE A 610 17.75 31.70 -0.07
C ILE A 610 19.26 31.83 -0.25
N GLU A 611 20.00 30.81 0.17
CA GLU A 611 21.46 30.75 0.02
C GLU A 611 21.86 29.42 -0.64
N VAL A 612 22.84 29.45 -1.53
CA VAL A 612 23.46 28.25 -2.11
C VAL A 612 24.87 28.17 -1.56
N THR A 613 25.09 27.32 -0.56
CA THR A 613 26.42 27.13 0.06
C THR A 613 27.23 26.01 -0.61
N LEU A 614 26.60 25.22 -1.48
CA LEU A 614 27.21 24.08 -2.14
C LEU A 614 27.24 24.28 -3.66
N ALA A 615 28.42 24.55 -4.21
CA ALA A 615 28.57 24.85 -5.63
C ALA A 615 28.34 23.62 -6.53
N PRO A 616 27.77 23.77 -7.73
CA PRO A 616 27.74 22.72 -8.75
C PRO A 616 29.12 22.11 -9.01
N GLY A 617 29.17 20.80 -9.20
CA GLY A 617 30.41 20.02 -9.39
C GLY A 617 31.10 19.60 -8.09
N THR A 618 30.72 20.18 -6.94
CA THR A 618 31.28 19.79 -5.63
C THR A 618 31.03 18.31 -5.35
N SER A 619 32.07 17.61 -4.89
CA SER A 619 31.98 16.22 -4.46
C SER A 619 31.66 16.15 -2.98
N VAL A 620 30.52 15.57 -2.62
CA VAL A 620 30.06 15.38 -1.24
C VAL A 620 30.27 13.93 -0.83
N ALA A 621 31.00 13.71 0.27
CA ALA A 621 31.24 12.38 0.81
C ALA A 621 30.04 11.89 1.65
N PRO A 622 29.86 10.56 1.81
CA PRO A 622 28.87 10.02 2.73
C PRO A 622 29.13 10.46 4.17
N ALA A 623 28.15 11.09 4.83
CA ALA A 623 28.23 11.51 6.22
C ALA A 623 26.83 11.55 6.87
N TRP A 624 26.77 11.47 8.19
CA TRP A 624 25.51 11.56 8.93
C TRP A 624 25.18 13.02 9.28
N PRO A 625 24.16 13.64 8.66
CA PRO A 625 23.88 15.06 8.86
C PRO A 625 23.09 15.35 10.15
N PHE A 626 22.58 14.32 10.84
CA PHE A 626 21.67 14.49 11.98
C PHE A 626 22.32 14.14 13.33
N ALA A 627 23.55 14.60 13.54
CA ALA A 627 24.28 14.44 14.81
C ALA A 627 23.48 14.93 16.05
N ARG A 628 22.53 15.85 15.85
CA ARG A 628 21.57 16.32 16.87
C ARG A 628 20.64 15.23 17.43
N TYR A 629 20.45 14.11 16.72
CA TYR A 629 19.59 13.01 17.16
C TYR A 629 20.40 11.85 17.74
N CYS A 630 21.56 11.54 17.15
CA CYS A 630 22.52 10.59 17.71
C CYS A 630 23.90 10.81 17.10
N ASP A 631 24.94 10.49 17.86
CA ASP A 631 26.34 10.52 17.41
C ASP A 631 26.58 9.47 16.32
N GLU A 632 27.40 9.81 15.31
CA GLU A 632 27.73 8.90 14.21
C GLU A 632 28.46 7.63 14.67
N ALA A 633 29.21 7.69 15.79
CA ALA A 633 29.86 6.55 16.42
C ALA A 633 28.85 5.46 16.87
N THR A 634 27.58 5.82 17.05
CA THR A 634 26.50 4.88 17.39
C THR A 634 26.30 3.80 16.32
N ALA A 635 26.69 4.07 15.06
CA ALA A 635 26.54 3.12 13.97
C ALA A 635 27.39 1.85 14.15
N ALA A 636 28.65 2.01 14.57
CA ALA A 636 29.63 0.92 14.58
C ALA A 636 29.23 -0.31 15.42
N PRO A 637 28.73 -0.16 16.67
CA PRO A 637 28.29 -1.31 17.46
C PRO A 637 26.94 -1.89 17.02
N LEU A 638 26.16 -1.13 16.24
CA LEU A 638 24.79 -1.49 15.90
C LEU A 638 24.65 -2.10 14.50
N ALA A 639 25.42 -1.64 13.51
CA ALA A 639 25.36 -2.14 12.14
C ALA A 639 25.82 -3.60 12.04
N GLU A 640 25.28 -4.33 11.07
CA GLU A 640 25.68 -5.71 10.76
C GLU A 640 26.99 -5.72 9.96
N ARG A 641 27.08 -4.79 9.01
CA ARG A 641 28.21 -4.52 8.12
C ARG A 641 28.63 -3.06 8.30
N PRO A 642 29.39 -2.72 9.36
CA PRO A 642 29.79 -1.34 9.63
C PRO A 642 30.60 -0.66 8.51
N GLY A 643 31.18 -1.42 7.58
CA GLY A 643 31.85 -0.89 6.39
C GLY A 643 30.90 -0.47 5.25
N ASN A 644 29.63 -0.89 5.29
CA ASN A 644 28.64 -0.57 4.27
C ASN A 644 27.89 0.74 4.64
N PRO A 645 27.95 1.80 3.81
CA PRO A 645 27.31 3.08 4.11
C PRO A 645 25.78 3.02 4.32
N ARG A 646 25.05 2.19 3.56
CA ARG A 646 23.59 1.99 3.74
C ARG A 646 23.30 1.34 5.08
N ASP A 647 24.09 0.35 5.46
CA ASP A 647 23.87 -0.33 6.73
C ASP A 647 24.21 0.56 7.95
N ARG A 648 25.26 1.39 7.83
CA ARG A 648 25.53 2.44 8.82
C ARG A 648 24.37 3.42 8.93
N LEU A 649 23.83 3.88 7.80
CA LEU A 649 22.67 4.78 7.77
C LEU A 649 21.45 4.14 8.43
N ALA A 650 21.14 2.87 8.09
CA ALA A 650 20.05 2.13 8.71
C ALA A 650 20.22 2.03 10.23
N ALA A 651 21.44 1.74 10.70
CA ALA A 651 21.76 1.64 12.12
C ALA A 651 21.59 2.97 12.87
N LEU A 652 22.00 4.10 12.27
CA LEU A 652 21.84 5.46 12.82
C LEU A 652 20.39 5.92 12.83
N LEU A 653 19.67 5.64 11.74
CA LEU A 653 18.25 5.98 11.62
C LEU A 653 17.43 5.30 12.70
N THR A 654 17.73 4.04 13.00
CA THR A 654 16.92 3.20 13.88
C THR A 654 17.55 2.97 15.25
N ALA A 655 18.63 3.68 15.60
CA ALA A 655 19.30 3.53 16.90
C ALA A 655 18.34 3.88 18.05
N PRO A 656 18.39 3.18 19.20
CA PRO A 656 17.59 3.55 20.37
C PRO A 656 17.96 4.94 20.90
N GLN A 657 19.21 5.38 20.73
CA GLN A 657 19.67 6.75 21.03
C GLN A 657 18.98 7.80 20.16
N ASN A 658 18.61 7.45 18.94
CA ASN A 658 17.84 8.30 18.05
C ASN A 658 16.35 8.22 18.42
N GLU A 659 15.99 8.85 19.54
CA GLU A 659 14.60 8.88 20.02
C GLU A 659 13.63 9.46 18.97
N ARG A 660 14.12 10.31 18.06
CA ARG A 660 13.31 10.92 17.01
C ARG A 660 12.64 9.86 16.14
N PHE A 661 13.33 8.78 15.78
CA PHE A 661 12.74 7.69 15.01
C PHE A 661 11.52 7.10 15.70
N ALA A 662 11.67 6.68 16.96
CA ALA A 662 10.57 6.07 17.69
C ALA A 662 9.40 7.05 17.87
N GLN A 663 9.69 8.31 18.20
CA GLN A 663 8.68 9.36 18.35
C GLN A 663 7.91 9.64 17.04
N VAL A 664 8.60 9.68 15.90
CA VAL A 664 7.97 9.88 14.58
C VAL A 664 7.05 8.71 14.24
N MET A 665 7.51 7.48 14.46
CA MET A 665 6.72 6.29 14.19
C MET A 665 5.46 6.21 15.06
N VAL A 666 5.56 6.48 16.37
CA VAL A 666 4.35 6.48 17.22
C VAL A 666 3.42 7.64 16.92
N ASN A 667 3.94 8.81 16.55
CA ASN A 667 3.11 9.95 16.17
C ASN A 667 2.32 9.67 14.88
N ARG A 668 2.92 8.96 13.91
CA ARG A 668 2.24 8.50 12.70
C ARG A 668 1.12 7.51 13.01
N LEU A 669 1.39 6.52 13.87
CA LEU A 669 0.35 5.59 14.34
C LEU A 669 -0.77 6.33 15.08
N TRP A 670 -0.42 7.27 15.97
CA TRP A 670 -1.36 8.10 16.69
C TRP A 670 -2.25 8.92 15.75
N GLN A 671 -1.67 9.61 14.77
CA GLN A 671 -2.45 10.36 13.78
C GLN A 671 -3.42 9.47 13.01
N ARG A 672 -2.99 8.25 12.63
CA ARG A 672 -3.86 7.32 11.89
C ARG A 672 -5.11 6.94 12.68
N PHE A 673 -5.01 6.72 13.99
CA PHE A 673 -6.14 6.31 14.82
C PHE A 673 -6.94 7.51 15.37
N MET A 674 -6.26 8.52 15.88
CA MET A 674 -6.89 9.69 16.52
C MET A 674 -7.25 10.79 15.53
N GLY A 675 -6.82 10.68 14.27
CA GLY A 675 -7.03 11.63 13.17
C GLY A 675 -6.28 12.97 13.26
N ARG A 676 -5.52 13.18 14.34
CA ARG A 676 -4.57 14.29 14.50
C ARG A 676 -3.32 13.77 15.19
N GLY A 677 -2.14 14.17 14.74
CA GLY A 677 -0.87 13.78 15.38
C GLY A 677 -0.65 14.53 16.70
N LEU A 678 0.09 13.92 17.63
CA LEU A 678 0.64 14.62 18.79
C LEU A 678 1.53 15.78 18.34
N VAL A 679 2.33 15.57 17.30
CA VAL A 679 2.86 16.60 16.41
C VAL A 679 1.98 16.60 15.15
N GLU A 680 1.30 17.72 14.90
CA GLU A 680 0.30 17.83 13.83
C GLU A 680 0.88 17.51 12.45
N HIS A 681 2.07 18.03 12.16
CA HIS A 681 2.76 17.88 10.88
C HIS A 681 3.72 16.68 10.93
N VAL A 682 3.18 15.47 10.73
CA VAL A 682 3.90 14.20 10.93
C VAL A 682 5.18 14.03 10.10
N GLY A 683 5.30 14.68 8.93
CA GLY A 683 6.48 14.66 8.06
C GLY A 683 7.39 15.90 8.15
N ASP A 684 6.99 16.91 8.91
CA ASP A 684 7.69 18.19 9.04
C ASP A 684 7.53 18.77 10.44
N TRP A 685 8.35 18.28 11.37
CA TRP A 685 8.22 18.59 12.80
C TRP A 685 8.75 19.98 13.17
N GLU A 686 9.39 20.68 12.24
CA GLU A 686 9.80 22.08 12.45
C GLU A 686 8.61 23.04 12.37
N LYS A 687 7.47 22.61 11.78
CA LYS A 687 6.24 23.41 11.70
C LYS A 687 5.40 23.43 12.97
N SER A 688 5.53 22.45 13.85
CA SER A 688 4.67 22.37 15.05
C SER A 688 5.35 21.61 16.19
N PRO A 689 5.32 22.14 17.43
CA PRO A 689 5.75 21.38 18.59
C PRO A 689 4.73 20.27 18.94
N PRO A 690 5.13 19.26 19.74
CA PRO A 690 4.21 18.26 20.24
C PRO A 690 3.23 18.85 21.28
N SER A 691 1.94 18.56 21.12
CA SER A 691 0.88 18.92 22.08
C SER A 691 1.01 18.22 23.44
N HIS A 692 1.57 16.99 23.44
CA HIS A 692 1.80 16.16 24.62
C HIS A 692 3.22 15.57 24.58
N PRO A 693 4.26 16.35 24.91
CA PRO A 693 5.64 15.91 24.79
C PRO A 693 5.97 14.69 25.67
N GLU A 694 5.43 14.63 26.89
CA GLU A 694 5.65 13.51 27.81
C GLU A 694 4.99 12.21 27.31
N LEU A 695 3.74 12.28 26.85
CA LEU A 695 3.05 11.14 26.23
C LEU A 695 3.80 10.66 24.98
N LEU A 696 4.25 11.58 24.12
CA LEU A 696 5.00 11.25 22.91
C LEU A 696 6.33 10.53 23.25
N ARG A 697 7.08 11.04 24.23
CA ARG A 697 8.31 10.41 24.71
C ARG A 697 8.03 9.04 25.32
N TRP A 698 6.99 8.92 26.15
CA TRP A 698 6.58 7.66 26.76
C TRP A 698 6.20 6.61 25.70
N LEU A 699 5.35 6.95 24.74
CA LEU A 699 4.99 6.06 23.62
C LEU A 699 6.21 5.66 22.79
N GLY A 700 7.13 6.60 22.53
CA GLY A 700 8.39 6.31 21.85
C GLY A 700 9.23 5.27 22.61
N ARG A 701 9.31 5.38 23.94
CA ARG A 701 9.98 4.38 24.80
C ARG A 701 9.24 3.05 24.81
N GLU A 702 7.90 3.03 24.83
CA GLU A 702 7.12 1.79 24.70
C GLU A 702 7.38 1.10 23.36
N LEU A 703 7.56 1.86 22.28
CA LEU A 703 7.89 1.30 20.98
C LEU A 703 9.26 0.60 21.05
N VAL A 704 10.28 1.26 21.60
CA VAL A 704 11.61 0.65 21.81
C VAL A 704 11.51 -0.59 22.73
N ARG A 705 10.73 -0.52 23.81
CA ARG A 705 10.57 -1.60 24.81
C ARG A 705 9.90 -2.83 24.22
N SER A 706 8.91 -2.64 23.34
CA SER A 706 8.26 -3.73 22.60
C SER A 706 9.16 -4.38 21.54
N GLY A 707 10.36 -3.85 21.31
CA GLY A 707 11.21 -4.27 20.20
C GLY A 707 10.74 -3.69 18.87
N TYR A 708 10.23 -2.45 18.88
CA TYR A 708 9.73 -1.70 17.73
C TYR A 708 8.47 -2.30 17.06
N GLN A 709 7.62 -2.99 17.83
CA GLN A 709 6.38 -3.57 17.33
C GLN A 709 5.29 -2.50 17.19
N ALA A 710 4.89 -2.21 15.94
CA ALA A 710 3.82 -1.24 15.67
C ALA A 710 2.49 -1.63 16.34
N HIS A 711 2.17 -2.94 16.35
CA HIS A 711 0.93 -3.46 16.92
C HIS A 711 0.86 -3.31 18.45
N ALA A 712 2.01 -3.31 19.15
CA ALA A 712 2.03 -3.03 20.58
C ALA A 712 1.55 -1.60 20.87
N ILE A 713 1.97 -0.63 20.05
CA ILE A 713 1.54 0.76 20.18
C ILE A 713 0.09 0.95 19.72
N ALA A 714 -0.30 0.33 18.60
CA ALA A 714 -1.69 0.33 18.17
C ALA A 714 -2.61 -0.23 19.26
N ARG A 715 -2.24 -1.35 19.88
CA ARG A 715 -2.98 -1.95 20.99
C ARG A 715 -3.14 -0.99 22.17
N LEU A 716 -2.09 -0.26 22.57
CA LEU A 716 -2.19 0.76 23.62
C LEU A 716 -3.19 1.86 23.25
N ILE A 717 -3.11 2.38 22.03
CA ILE A 717 -4.00 3.46 21.56
C ILE A 717 -5.45 2.97 21.51
N LEU A 718 -5.72 1.84 20.84
CA LEU A 718 -7.08 1.32 20.63
C LEU A 718 -7.77 0.91 21.94
N ASN A 719 -7.00 0.50 22.95
CA ASN A 719 -7.53 0.21 24.28
C ASN A 719 -7.73 1.46 25.15
N SER A 720 -7.25 2.64 24.78
CA SER A 720 -7.49 3.85 25.59
C SER A 720 -8.96 4.26 25.60
N HIS A 721 -9.45 4.82 26.70
CA HIS A 721 -10.77 5.46 26.70
C HIS A 721 -10.81 6.61 25.69
N ALA A 722 -9.70 7.35 25.53
CA ALA A 722 -9.61 8.42 24.54
C ALA A 722 -9.96 7.96 23.11
N TYR A 723 -9.49 6.79 22.67
CA TYR A 723 -9.86 6.23 21.35
C TYR A 723 -11.31 5.74 21.32
N GLN A 724 -11.78 5.12 22.40
CA GLN A 724 -13.10 4.47 22.44
C GLN A 724 -14.29 5.41 22.67
N ARG A 725 -14.04 6.70 22.91
CA ARG A 725 -15.11 7.70 23.08
C ARG A 725 -15.87 8.00 21.80
N ALA A 726 -17.15 8.35 21.94
CA ALA A 726 -17.98 8.79 20.84
C ALA A 726 -17.36 10.05 20.20
N SER A 727 -17.33 10.09 18.86
CA SER A 727 -16.92 11.28 18.11
C SER A 727 -18.14 12.18 17.87
N ASP A 728 -17.92 13.50 17.74
CA ASP A 728 -18.98 14.42 17.31
C ASP A 728 -18.71 14.83 15.85
N PRO A 729 -19.51 14.35 14.87
CA PRO A 729 -19.28 14.62 13.46
C PRO A 729 -19.44 16.10 13.09
N ARG A 730 -20.02 16.93 13.97
CA ARG A 730 -20.16 18.39 13.77
C ARG A 730 -18.88 19.15 14.07
N VAL A 731 -17.93 18.52 14.77
CA VAL A 731 -16.66 19.15 15.13
C VAL A 731 -15.70 19.04 13.95
N GLY A 732 -15.60 20.11 13.16
CA GLY A 732 -14.74 20.16 11.97
C GLY A 732 -13.23 20.20 12.26
N THR A 733 -12.83 20.60 13.47
CA THR A 733 -11.41 20.68 13.86
C THR A 733 -11.14 19.81 15.08
N PRO A 734 -10.23 18.83 14.99
CA PRO A 734 -9.92 17.95 16.11
C PRO A 734 -9.31 18.73 17.28
N SER A 735 -9.80 18.48 18.50
CA SER A 735 -9.22 19.07 19.70
C SER A 735 -7.77 18.59 19.87
N PRO A 736 -6.80 19.50 20.12
CA PRO A 736 -5.42 19.12 20.41
C PRO A 736 -5.28 18.39 21.76
N LEU A 737 -6.34 18.29 22.56
CA LEU A 737 -6.40 17.57 23.83
C LEU A 737 -6.92 16.13 23.72
N PHE A 738 -7.31 15.69 22.52
CA PHE A 738 -7.75 14.30 22.27
C PHE A 738 -8.89 13.84 23.19
N LEU A 739 -9.91 14.68 23.36
CA LEU A 739 -11.12 14.33 24.14
C LEU A 739 -11.80 13.07 23.58
N ALA A 740 -11.78 12.90 22.27
CA ALA A 740 -12.19 11.74 21.47
C ALA A 740 -11.40 11.74 20.15
N PRO A 741 -11.47 10.68 19.31
CA PRO A 741 -10.88 10.72 17.98
C PRO A 741 -11.50 11.81 17.11
N ALA A 742 -10.71 12.37 16.21
CA ALA A 742 -11.20 13.29 15.19
C ALA A 742 -12.22 12.61 14.26
N PRO A 743 -13.29 13.29 13.85
CA PRO A 743 -14.07 12.87 12.70
C PRO A 743 -13.15 12.77 11.48
N ARG A 744 -13.12 11.59 10.85
CA ARG A 744 -12.32 11.33 9.63
C ARG A 744 -13.21 10.84 8.51
N ARG A 745 -12.80 11.11 7.28
CA ARG A 745 -13.40 10.49 6.10
C ARG A 745 -12.72 9.16 5.81
N LEU A 746 -13.47 8.21 5.26
CA LEU A 746 -12.88 6.97 4.77
C LEU A 746 -11.94 7.28 3.60
N GLY A 747 -10.79 6.60 3.56
CA GLY A 747 -9.92 6.62 2.39
C GLY A 747 -10.61 5.95 1.20
N ALA A 748 -10.18 6.33 -0.02
CA ALA A 748 -10.69 5.76 -1.27
C ALA A 748 -10.69 4.22 -1.28
N GLU A 749 -9.56 3.61 -0.86
CA GLU A 749 -9.43 2.15 -0.79
C GLU A 749 -10.37 1.55 0.26
N GLN A 750 -10.50 2.16 1.44
CA GLN A 750 -11.43 1.69 2.48
C GLN A 750 -12.87 1.70 1.97
N LEU A 751 -13.27 2.74 1.24
CA LEU A 751 -14.60 2.88 0.68
C LEU A 751 -14.89 1.78 -0.35
N VAL A 752 -14.05 1.67 -1.39
CA VAL A 752 -14.23 0.72 -2.49
C VAL A 752 -14.14 -0.72 -2.00
N ASP A 753 -13.12 -1.06 -1.21
CA ASP A 753 -12.95 -2.42 -0.69
C ASP A 753 -14.11 -2.78 0.26
N SER A 754 -14.60 -1.83 1.07
CA SER A 754 -15.78 -2.06 1.91
C SER A 754 -17.06 -2.28 1.10
N PHE A 755 -17.25 -1.59 -0.03
CA PHE A 755 -18.40 -1.85 -0.89
C PHE A 755 -18.40 -3.27 -1.44
N HIS A 756 -17.24 -3.78 -1.87
CA HIS A 756 -17.10 -5.16 -2.31
C HIS A 756 -17.38 -6.15 -1.17
N VAL A 757 -16.92 -5.88 0.06
CA VAL A 757 -17.22 -6.71 1.24
C VAL A 757 -18.72 -6.67 1.58
N ALA A 758 -19.32 -5.48 1.63
CA ALA A 758 -20.72 -5.28 1.99
C ALA A 758 -21.67 -5.95 1.00
N THR A 759 -21.41 -5.83 -0.30
CA THR A 759 -22.23 -6.43 -1.36
C THR A 759 -21.91 -7.92 -1.59
N GLY A 760 -20.70 -8.35 -1.21
CA GLY A 760 -20.13 -9.63 -1.59
C GLY A 760 -19.91 -9.75 -3.10
N LYS A 761 -19.84 -8.64 -3.84
CA LYS A 761 -19.51 -8.63 -5.27
C LYS A 761 -18.01 -8.87 -5.44
N PRO A 762 -17.56 -9.87 -6.23
CA PRO A 762 -16.14 -10.10 -6.44
C PRO A 762 -15.42 -8.89 -7.06
N PHE A 763 -14.25 -8.54 -6.51
CA PHE A 763 -13.35 -7.53 -7.09
C PHE A 763 -12.67 -8.14 -8.34
N ARG A 764 -13.31 -8.03 -9.50
CA ARG A 764 -12.82 -8.62 -10.77
C ARG A 764 -12.50 -7.52 -11.78
N VAL A 765 -11.21 -7.30 -12.02
CA VAL A 765 -10.67 -6.38 -13.03
C VAL A 765 -9.68 -7.11 -13.94
N GLU A 766 -9.22 -6.46 -15.01
CA GLU A 766 -8.14 -6.99 -15.84
C GLU A 766 -6.81 -7.11 -15.06
N PRO A 767 -5.85 -7.93 -15.52
CA PRO A 767 -4.47 -7.83 -15.05
C PRO A 767 -3.95 -6.40 -15.20
N VAL A 768 -3.26 -5.90 -14.18
CA VAL A 768 -2.62 -4.58 -14.17
C VAL A 768 -1.30 -4.68 -14.95
N ASN A 769 -1.45 -4.87 -16.27
CA ASN A 769 -0.40 -5.22 -17.22
C ASN A 769 -0.85 -4.85 -18.63
N LEU A 770 0.00 -4.16 -19.40
CA LEU A 770 -0.26 -3.79 -20.80
C LEU A 770 0.46 -4.71 -21.81
N ASP A 771 1.34 -5.58 -21.35
CA ASP A 771 2.14 -6.52 -22.14
C ASP A 771 1.69 -7.97 -21.88
N VAL A 772 0.38 -8.26 -21.77
CA VAL A 772 -0.13 -9.56 -21.27
C VAL A 772 0.34 -10.82 -22.02
N ASP A 773 0.91 -10.67 -23.21
CA ASP A 773 1.57 -11.72 -24.01
C ASP A 773 3.06 -11.91 -23.71
N SER A 774 3.61 -11.12 -22.79
CA SER A 774 4.97 -11.17 -22.21
C SER A 774 6.08 -11.15 -23.26
N VAL A 775 5.90 -10.34 -24.31
CA VAL A 775 6.81 -10.27 -25.46
C VAL A 775 7.87 -9.18 -25.34
N ARG A 776 7.77 -8.31 -24.33
CA ARG A 776 8.75 -7.25 -24.08
C ARG A 776 9.82 -7.70 -23.10
N THR A 777 10.99 -7.08 -23.21
CA THR A 777 12.06 -7.24 -22.22
C THR A 777 11.66 -6.61 -20.89
N ILE A 778 12.28 -7.10 -19.81
CA ILE A 778 11.98 -6.65 -18.44
C ILE A 778 12.16 -5.13 -18.25
N ASP A 779 12.98 -4.46 -19.08
CA ASP A 779 13.22 -3.00 -19.04
C ASP A 779 12.05 -2.15 -19.54
N ASN A 780 11.09 -2.80 -20.20
CA ASN A 780 10.15 -2.15 -21.10
C ASN A 780 8.67 -2.37 -20.72
N ALA A 781 8.39 -3.27 -19.77
CA ALA A 781 7.05 -3.57 -19.28
C ALA A 781 7.09 -4.07 -17.83
N LEU A 782 6.02 -3.79 -17.08
CA LEU A 782 5.85 -4.21 -15.69
C LEU A 782 4.57 -5.05 -15.56
N ASP A 783 4.64 -6.13 -14.78
CA ASP A 783 3.47 -6.89 -14.32
C ASP A 783 3.19 -6.57 -12.86
N LEU A 784 1.97 -6.16 -12.56
CA LEU A 784 1.48 -6.05 -11.18
C LEU A 784 0.41 -7.11 -10.86
N GLY A 785 0.18 -8.06 -11.77
CA GLY A 785 -0.76 -9.17 -11.59
C GLY A 785 -2.23 -8.75 -11.64
N CYS A 786 -3.11 -9.63 -11.17
CA CYS A 786 -4.55 -9.37 -11.09
C CYS A 786 -4.89 -8.72 -9.75
N ALA A 787 -5.41 -7.49 -9.77
CA ALA A 787 -5.80 -6.80 -8.55
C ALA A 787 -7.03 -7.42 -7.90
N ARG A 788 -6.96 -7.60 -6.58
CA ARG A 788 -8.04 -8.13 -5.72
C ARG A 788 -8.46 -7.16 -4.62
N ARG A 789 -7.75 -6.04 -4.55
CA ARG A 789 -7.90 -4.93 -3.59
C ARG A 789 -7.55 -3.64 -4.31
N SER A 790 -8.12 -2.53 -3.87
CA SER A 790 -7.85 -1.22 -4.46
C SER A 790 -6.37 -0.84 -4.44
N TRP A 791 -5.61 -1.20 -3.40
CA TRP A 791 -4.18 -0.85 -3.30
C TRP A 791 -3.31 -1.52 -4.37
N MET A 792 -3.74 -2.66 -4.93
CA MET A 792 -2.99 -3.40 -5.95
C MET A 792 -3.02 -2.70 -7.32
N LEU A 793 -3.93 -1.76 -7.51
CA LEU A 793 -4.01 -0.97 -8.72
C LEU A 793 -2.79 -0.03 -8.85
N ALA A 794 -2.62 0.49 -10.05
CA ALA A 794 -1.62 1.50 -10.39
C ALA A 794 -2.25 2.46 -11.40
N SER A 795 -1.56 3.57 -11.71
CA SER A 795 -2.01 4.50 -12.73
C SER A 795 -2.32 3.77 -14.03
N THR A 796 -3.55 3.95 -14.52
CA THR A 796 -3.95 3.51 -15.86
C THR A 796 -3.66 4.55 -16.93
N SER A 797 -3.11 5.72 -16.54
CA SER A 797 -2.70 6.75 -17.48
C SER A 797 -1.62 6.20 -18.40
N ASN A 798 -1.96 5.99 -19.67
CA ASN A 798 -0.96 5.67 -20.68
C ASN A 798 -0.45 6.98 -21.29
N GLU A 799 0.87 7.15 -21.40
CA GLU A 799 1.50 8.36 -21.97
C GLU A 799 1.20 8.56 -23.47
N ARG A 800 0.31 7.74 -24.07
CA ARG A 800 0.07 7.68 -25.52
C ARG A 800 -1.38 7.94 -25.93
N ASP A 801 -2.30 8.19 -25.00
CA ASP A 801 -3.75 8.39 -25.21
C ASP A 801 -4.38 7.40 -26.20
N ARG A 802 -4.09 6.09 -26.05
CA ARG A 802 -4.55 5.06 -26.99
C ARG A 802 -5.71 4.26 -26.43
N PRO A 803 -6.88 4.22 -27.11
CA PRO A 803 -8.01 3.40 -26.70
C PRO A 803 -7.63 1.93 -26.48
N SER A 804 -6.89 1.30 -27.40
CA SER A 804 -6.45 -0.10 -27.31
C SER A 804 -5.62 -0.45 -26.06
N LEU A 805 -4.97 0.54 -25.42
CA LEU A 805 -4.16 0.37 -24.21
C LEU A 805 -4.88 0.82 -22.93
N THR A 806 -6.20 0.98 -22.98
CA THR A 806 -7.02 1.16 -21.78
C THR A 806 -7.23 -0.17 -21.06
N LEU A 807 -7.49 -0.13 -19.75
CA LEU A 807 -7.92 -1.26 -18.94
C LEU A 807 -9.32 -0.95 -18.39
N PRO A 808 -10.41 -1.21 -19.15
CA PRO A 808 -11.70 -0.58 -18.89
C PRO A 808 -12.33 -0.89 -17.53
N ARG A 809 -12.21 -2.13 -17.02
CA ARG A 809 -12.73 -2.46 -15.69
C ARG A 809 -11.86 -1.89 -14.58
N THR A 810 -10.54 -1.92 -14.75
CA THR A 810 -9.56 -1.29 -13.86
C THR A 810 -9.84 0.21 -13.74
N GLN A 811 -10.07 0.88 -14.87
CA GLN A 811 -10.40 2.29 -14.95
C GLN A 811 -11.73 2.61 -14.24
N ALA A 812 -12.77 1.79 -14.41
CA ALA A 812 -14.04 1.98 -13.71
C ALA A 812 -13.91 1.97 -12.17
N VAL A 813 -12.93 1.24 -11.62
CA VAL A 813 -12.61 1.27 -10.19
C VAL A 813 -11.71 2.46 -9.85
N ALA A 814 -10.68 2.69 -10.66
CA ALA A 814 -9.71 3.78 -10.46
C ALA A 814 -10.39 5.16 -10.46
N GLU A 815 -11.37 5.41 -11.33
CA GLU A 815 -12.12 6.67 -11.39
C GLU A 815 -12.82 7.00 -10.06
N VAL A 816 -13.41 5.99 -9.41
CA VAL A 816 -13.98 6.17 -8.07
C VAL A 816 -12.87 6.46 -7.07
N LEU A 817 -11.78 5.70 -7.09
CA LEU A 817 -10.67 5.90 -6.16
C LEU A 817 -10.10 7.33 -6.27
N GLU A 818 -9.83 7.82 -7.48
CA GLU A 818 -9.24 9.15 -7.74
C GLU A 818 -10.13 10.29 -7.23
N VAL A 819 -11.44 10.19 -7.42
CA VAL A 819 -12.41 11.20 -6.92
C VAL A 819 -12.47 11.26 -5.38
N PHE A 820 -12.06 10.18 -4.71
CA PHE A 820 -11.88 10.11 -3.26
C PHE A 820 -10.41 10.29 -2.82
N GLY A 821 -9.57 10.88 -3.69
CA GLY A 821 -8.21 11.32 -3.36
C GLY A 821 -7.12 10.27 -3.52
N TRP A 822 -7.40 9.11 -4.10
CA TRP A 822 -6.37 8.12 -4.44
C TRP A 822 -5.41 8.65 -5.50
N ARG A 823 -4.15 8.23 -5.41
CA ARG A 823 -3.10 8.56 -6.37
C ARG A 823 -2.62 7.29 -7.07
N GLY A 824 -2.96 7.16 -8.36
CA GLY A 824 -2.43 6.05 -9.19
C GLY A 824 -0.93 6.17 -9.46
N ALA A 825 -0.41 7.40 -9.47
CA ALA A 825 1.01 7.74 -9.58
C ALA A 825 1.44 8.57 -8.36
N ARG A 826 2.60 8.28 -7.78
CA ARG A 826 3.12 8.93 -6.56
C ARG A 826 4.54 9.47 -6.76
N PRO A 827 4.73 10.53 -7.57
CA PRO A 827 6.06 11.09 -7.82
C PRO A 827 6.71 11.69 -6.56
N ASP A 828 5.90 12.02 -5.55
CA ASP A 828 6.33 12.60 -4.28
C ASP A 828 5.63 11.95 -3.07
N PRO A 829 6.32 11.94 -1.91
CA PRO A 829 5.75 11.38 -0.70
C PRO A 829 4.67 12.29 -0.12
N ILE A 830 3.60 11.68 0.40
CA ILE A 830 2.64 12.38 1.25
C ILE A 830 2.71 11.78 2.65
N SER A 831 3.03 12.63 3.62
CA SER A 831 3.10 12.22 5.02
C SER A 831 1.80 12.47 5.80
N GLY A 832 0.92 13.37 5.34
CA GLY A 832 -0.35 13.72 6.01
C GLY A 832 -1.59 13.04 5.41
N PRO A 833 -2.81 13.38 5.89
CA PRO A 833 -4.04 12.89 5.28
C PRO A 833 -4.12 13.35 3.82
N ARG A 834 -4.60 12.48 2.92
CA ARG A 834 -4.93 12.83 1.53
C ARG A 834 -5.98 13.94 1.50
N GLU A 835 -6.02 14.69 0.41
CA GLU A 835 -7.10 15.63 0.16
C GLU A 835 -8.42 14.86 -0.03
N VAL A 836 -9.25 14.86 1.01
CA VAL A 836 -10.57 14.22 1.05
C VAL A 836 -11.70 15.24 0.99
N ALA A 837 -11.40 16.43 0.46
CA ALA A 837 -12.36 17.52 0.34
C ALA A 837 -13.61 17.05 -0.42
N ALA A 838 -14.77 17.52 0.03
CA ALA A 838 -16.02 17.22 -0.65
C ALA A 838 -16.02 17.86 -2.04
N ASN A 839 -16.38 17.09 -3.06
CA ASN A 839 -16.55 17.59 -4.41
C ASN A 839 -17.82 17.02 -5.05
N VAL A 840 -18.30 17.65 -6.12
CA VAL A 840 -19.55 17.27 -6.80
C VAL A 840 -19.45 15.93 -7.54
N LEU A 841 -18.24 15.46 -7.86
CA LEU A 841 -18.02 14.20 -8.56
C LEU A 841 -18.23 12.99 -7.64
N GLN A 842 -17.92 13.13 -6.34
CA GLN A 842 -18.11 12.06 -5.35
C GLN A 842 -19.54 11.51 -5.36
N PRO A 843 -20.60 12.30 -5.10
CA PRO A 843 -21.97 11.78 -5.13
C PRO A 843 -22.40 11.38 -6.56
N ALA A 844 -21.93 12.05 -7.60
CA ALA A 844 -22.29 11.70 -8.98
C ALA A 844 -21.80 10.29 -9.37
N LEU A 845 -20.55 9.96 -9.02
CA LEU A 845 -19.97 8.63 -9.24
C LEU A 845 -20.62 7.57 -8.34
N LEU A 846 -20.90 7.88 -7.07
CA LEU A 846 -21.58 6.93 -6.17
C LEU A 846 -23.05 6.66 -6.60
N SER A 847 -23.68 7.60 -7.29
CA SER A 847 -25.04 7.42 -7.80
C SER A 847 -25.10 6.67 -9.12
N ASN A 848 -24.21 6.97 -10.08
CA ASN A 848 -24.36 6.50 -11.48
C ASN A 848 -23.07 5.93 -12.11
N GLY A 849 -21.99 5.80 -11.34
CA GLY A 849 -20.72 5.28 -11.85
C GLY A 849 -20.79 3.80 -12.23
N THR A 850 -19.92 3.38 -13.15
CA THR A 850 -19.84 1.99 -13.65
C THR A 850 -19.64 0.98 -12.51
N LEU A 851 -18.77 1.28 -11.54
CA LEU A 851 -18.58 0.43 -10.36
C LEU A 851 -19.87 0.29 -9.55
N MET A 852 -20.63 1.36 -9.37
CA MET A 852 -21.87 1.34 -8.59
C MET A 852 -22.95 0.51 -9.25
N LEU A 853 -23.01 0.50 -10.58
CA LEU A 853 -23.88 -0.42 -11.32
C LEU A 853 -23.52 -1.89 -11.03
N TRP A 854 -22.24 -2.23 -10.91
CA TRP A 854 -21.81 -3.60 -10.58
C TRP A 854 -22.15 -4.01 -9.15
N LEU A 855 -22.08 -3.06 -8.21
CA LEU A 855 -22.32 -3.25 -6.78
C LEU A 855 -23.81 -3.29 -6.42
N THR A 856 -24.67 -2.72 -7.27
CA THR A 856 -26.12 -2.68 -7.05
C THR A 856 -26.85 -3.76 -7.82
N ARG A 857 -26.42 -4.08 -9.05
CA ARG A 857 -27.09 -5.10 -9.86
C ARG A 857 -26.82 -6.50 -9.35
N LEU A 858 -27.90 -7.22 -9.06
CA LEU A 858 -27.89 -8.58 -8.55
C LEU A 858 -27.67 -9.57 -9.70
N GLY A 859 -26.41 -9.88 -9.97
CA GLY A 859 -25.99 -11.00 -10.81
C GLY A 859 -25.88 -12.33 -10.02
N ASP A 860 -25.57 -13.42 -10.69
CA ASP A 860 -25.49 -14.75 -10.06
C ASP A 860 -24.28 -14.92 -9.13
N ASP A 861 -23.20 -14.19 -9.38
CA ASP A 861 -22.00 -14.16 -8.51
C ASP A 861 -22.04 -13.05 -7.46
N HIS A 862 -23.18 -12.36 -7.32
CA HIS A 862 -23.35 -11.27 -6.35
C HIS A 862 -23.74 -11.82 -4.97
N GLY A 863 -23.01 -11.45 -3.91
CA GLY A 863 -23.27 -11.94 -2.55
C GLY A 863 -24.70 -11.65 -2.05
N LEU A 864 -25.24 -10.47 -2.36
CA LEU A 864 -26.62 -10.13 -2.01
C LEU A 864 -27.71 -10.93 -2.77
N THR A 865 -27.39 -11.56 -3.90
CA THR A 865 -28.30 -12.50 -4.58
C THR A 865 -28.46 -13.76 -3.74
N ALA A 866 -27.36 -14.30 -3.21
CA ALA A 866 -27.42 -15.44 -2.30
C ALA A 866 -28.15 -15.08 -1.00
N PHE A 867 -27.78 -13.93 -0.40
CA PHE A 867 -28.42 -13.38 0.80
C PHE A 867 -29.94 -13.25 0.66
N ALA A 868 -30.43 -12.67 -0.43
CA ALA A 868 -31.87 -12.51 -0.66
C ALA A 868 -32.62 -13.86 -0.74
N ARG A 869 -31.95 -14.93 -1.16
CA ARG A 869 -32.53 -16.27 -1.34
C ARG A 869 -32.57 -17.09 -0.05
N GLU A 870 -31.87 -16.66 1.00
CA GLU A 870 -31.88 -17.34 2.29
C GLU A 870 -33.29 -17.33 2.92
N PRO A 871 -33.71 -18.42 3.59
CA PRO A 871 -34.96 -18.43 4.37
C PRO A 871 -34.88 -17.45 5.54
N GLN A 872 -35.70 -16.40 5.50
CA GLN A 872 -35.81 -15.36 6.53
C GLN A 872 -37.12 -14.57 6.35
N ASP A 873 -37.58 -13.92 7.40
CA ASP A 873 -38.65 -12.92 7.30
C ASP A 873 -38.12 -11.57 6.77
N LEU A 874 -39.04 -10.65 6.44
CA LEU A 874 -38.67 -9.40 5.81
C LEU A 874 -37.92 -8.46 6.77
N ASP A 875 -38.35 -8.38 8.03
CA ASP A 875 -37.70 -7.54 9.04
C ASP A 875 -36.28 -8.01 9.34
N GLY A 876 -36.06 -9.33 9.44
CA GLY A 876 -34.76 -9.94 9.57
C GLY A 876 -33.87 -9.69 8.37
N LEU A 877 -34.42 -9.72 7.14
CA LEU A 877 -33.67 -9.32 5.94
C LEU A 877 -33.22 -7.86 6.03
N ILE A 878 -34.10 -6.95 6.44
CA ILE A 878 -33.78 -5.52 6.57
C ILE A 878 -32.72 -5.31 7.66
N ASP A 879 -32.86 -5.94 8.82
CA ASP A 879 -31.89 -5.83 9.91
C ASP A 879 -30.50 -6.30 9.51
N ARG A 880 -30.42 -7.48 8.89
CA ARG A 880 -29.16 -8.03 8.40
C ARG A 880 -28.56 -7.17 7.31
N LEU A 881 -29.37 -6.60 6.40
CA LEU A 881 -28.89 -5.70 5.36
C LEU A 881 -28.28 -4.42 5.96
N PHE A 882 -28.94 -3.82 6.94
CA PHE A 882 -28.46 -2.63 7.64
C PHE A 882 -27.17 -2.90 8.44
N LEU A 883 -27.09 -4.05 9.11
CA LEU A 883 -25.86 -4.48 9.79
C LEU A 883 -24.72 -4.70 8.79
N ARG A 884 -25.01 -5.36 7.67
CA ARG A 884 -24.03 -5.68 6.62
C ARG A 884 -23.54 -4.45 5.86
N MET A 885 -24.37 -3.42 5.67
CA MET A 885 -23.99 -2.21 4.93
C MET A 885 -23.43 -1.13 5.85
N LEU A 886 -24.15 -0.83 6.94
CA LEU A 886 -23.92 0.34 7.77
C LEU A 886 -23.43 0.00 9.18
N THR A 887 -23.37 -1.29 9.54
CA THR A 887 -22.99 -1.76 10.88
C THR A 887 -23.87 -1.16 11.98
N ARG A 888 -25.15 -0.94 11.71
CA ARG A 888 -26.16 -0.51 12.68
C ARG A 888 -27.50 -1.15 12.35
N LEU A 889 -28.46 -1.05 13.26
CA LEU A 889 -29.85 -1.39 12.96
C LEU A 889 -30.56 -0.22 12.24
N PRO A 890 -31.62 -0.48 11.47
CA PRO A 890 -32.46 0.58 10.92
C PRO A 890 -33.14 1.34 12.04
N SER A 891 -33.27 2.65 11.89
CA SER A 891 -34.17 3.45 12.70
C SER A 891 -35.63 3.00 12.51
N PRO A 892 -36.55 3.34 13.43
CA PRO A 892 -37.96 2.99 13.27
C PRO A 892 -38.59 3.55 11.99
N GLU A 893 -38.11 4.69 11.49
CA GLU A 893 -38.58 5.29 10.24
C GLU A 893 -38.05 4.54 9.03
N GLU A 894 -36.74 4.28 8.97
CA GLU A 894 -36.12 3.48 7.91
C GLU A 894 -36.77 2.09 7.83
N ARG A 895 -36.99 1.43 8.97
CA ARG A 895 -37.65 0.12 9.00
C ARG A 895 -39.02 0.16 8.34
N ARG A 896 -39.88 1.11 8.73
CA ARG A 896 -41.23 1.24 8.16
C ARG A 896 -41.17 1.48 6.65
N LEU A 897 -40.26 2.36 6.20
CA LEU A 897 -40.08 2.68 4.79
C LEU A 897 -39.65 1.45 3.97
N TYR A 898 -38.57 0.78 4.37
CA TYR A 898 -38.02 -0.35 3.62
C TYR A 898 -38.91 -1.60 3.71
N HIS A 899 -39.58 -1.83 4.83
CA HIS A 899 -40.56 -2.91 4.96
C HIS A 899 -41.71 -2.69 3.98
N ALA A 900 -42.31 -1.50 3.95
CA ALA A 900 -43.41 -1.20 3.03
C ALA A 900 -42.98 -1.35 1.56
N TYR A 901 -41.75 -0.92 1.23
CA TYR A 901 -41.23 -1.01 -0.14
C TYR A 901 -40.95 -2.44 -0.60
N LEU A 902 -40.37 -3.28 0.25
CA LEU A 902 -39.95 -4.65 -0.10
C LEU A 902 -41.03 -5.72 0.10
N ALA A 903 -42.08 -5.44 0.88
CA ALA A 903 -43.15 -6.41 1.17
C ALA A 903 -43.86 -6.98 -0.07
N PRO A 904 -44.21 -6.20 -1.10
CA PRO A 904 -44.85 -6.74 -2.29
C PRO A 904 -43.96 -7.79 -2.97
N GLY A 905 -44.42 -9.04 -3.04
CA GLY A 905 -43.70 -10.14 -3.71
C GLY A 905 -42.55 -10.78 -2.93
N PHE A 906 -42.28 -10.38 -1.68
CA PHE A 906 -41.19 -10.95 -0.88
C PHE A 906 -41.31 -12.45 -0.66
N ALA A 907 -42.51 -12.94 -0.34
CA ALA A 907 -42.75 -14.37 -0.06
C ALA A 907 -42.49 -15.28 -1.28
N SER A 908 -42.69 -14.76 -2.49
CA SER A 908 -42.52 -15.49 -3.76
C SER A 908 -41.28 -15.03 -4.54
N ARG A 909 -40.33 -14.35 -3.89
CA ARG A 909 -39.21 -13.68 -4.57
C ARG A 909 -38.20 -14.62 -5.22
N VAL A 910 -38.04 -15.82 -4.67
CA VAL A 910 -37.02 -16.79 -5.12
C VAL A 910 -37.58 -17.62 -6.26
N VAL A 911 -36.81 -17.73 -7.34
CA VAL A 911 -37.14 -18.55 -8.51
C VAL A 911 -36.17 -19.73 -8.58
N ASP A 912 -36.70 -20.93 -8.81
CA ASP A 912 -35.87 -22.10 -9.12
C ASP A 912 -35.43 -22.03 -10.60
N ALA A 913 -34.36 -21.29 -10.83
CA ALA A 913 -33.73 -21.12 -12.13
C ALA A 913 -32.29 -21.65 -12.08
N PRO A 914 -31.78 -22.24 -13.19
CA PRO A 914 -30.37 -22.60 -13.28
C PRO A 914 -29.51 -21.35 -13.12
N THR A 915 -28.30 -21.54 -12.61
CA THR A 915 -27.28 -20.47 -12.65
C THR A 915 -27.08 -20.08 -14.12
N LEU A 916 -27.28 -18.80 -14.42
CA LEU A 916 -26.75 -18.19 -15.62
C LEU A 916 -25.23 -18.25 -15.49
N SER A 917 -24.65 -19.35 -15.97
CA SER A 917 -23.22 -19.38 -16.19
C SER A 917 -22.89 -18.16 -17.05
N PRO A 918 -21.81 -17.41 -16.75
CA PRO A 918 -21.18 -16.64 -17.79
C PRO A 918 -20.75 -17.69 -18.81
N GLU A 919 -21.60 -17.99 -19.79
CA GLU A 919 -21.30 -18.98 -20.81
C GLU A 919 -19.92 -18.64 -21.34
N THR A 920 -19.01 -19.63 -21.32
CA THR A 920 -17.82 -19.56 -22.14
C THR A 920 -18.34 -19.19 -23.52
N PRO A 921 -18.02 -18.01 -24.07
CA PRO A 921 -18.51 -17.72 -25.40
C PRO A 921 -17.99 -18.87 -26.27
N PRO A 922 -18.83 -19.47 -27.12
CA PRO A 922 -18.39 -20.54 -28.01
C PRO A 922 -17.23 -20.10 -28.92
N VAL A 923 -16.94 -18.79 -28.93
CA VAL A 923 -15.85 -18.13 -29.64
C VAL A 923 -14.88 -17.52 -28.62
N ARG A 924 -13.60 -17.87 -28.74
CA ARG A 924 -12.50 -17.25 -27.99
C ARG A 924 -12.53 -15.71 -28.12
N ARG A 925 -12.46 -14.99 -27.00
CA ARG A 925 -12.19 -13.54 -27.05
C ARG A 925 -10.73 -13.30 -27.43
N LYS A 926 -10.52 -12.51 -28.48
CA LYS A 926 -9.18 -12.06 -28.88
C LYS A 926 -8.64 -11.10 -27.83
N PHE A 927 -7.37 -11.25 -27.46
CA PHE A 927 -6.74 -10.35 -26.49
C PHE A 927 -6.14 -9.12 -27.18
N VAL A 928 -6.12 -8.00 -26.45
CA VAL A 928 -5.42 -6.78 -26.83
C VAL A 928 -4.22 -6.59 -25.90
N ALA A 929 -3.04 -6.39 -26.50
CA ALA A 929 -1.78 -6.22 -25.80
C ALA A 929 -0.93 -5.14 -26.48
N TRP A 930 0.20 -4.77 -25.86
CA TRP A 930 1.15 -3.85 -26.47
C TRP A 930 1.61 -4.29 -27.88
N SER A 931 1.73 -5.59 -28.14
CA SER A 931 2.18 -6.10 -29.44
C SER A 931 1.22 -5.80 -30.59
N ASN A 932 -0.09 -5.67 -30.35
CA ASN A 932 -1.10 -5.51 -31.40
C ASN A 932 -1.91 -4.20 -31.31
N HIS A 933 -1.57 -3.33 -30.35
CA HIS A 933 -2.32 -2.12 -30.03
C HIS A 933 -2.47 -1.10 -31.18
N MET A 934 -1.61 -1.17 -32.20
CA MET A 934 -1.64 -0.28 -33.37
C MET A 934 -2.69 -0.70 -34.42
N LYS A 935 -3.31 -1.88 -34.28
CA LYS A 935 -4.30 -2.38 -35.23
C LYS A 935 -5.69 -1.80 -34.95
N SER A 936 -6.44 -1.50 -36.01
CA SER A 936 -7.82 -1.00 -35.89
C SER A 936 -8.74 -2.00 -35.17
N GLU A 937 -8.56 -3.30 -35.41
CA GLU A 937 -9.31 -4.36 -34.71
C GLU A 937 -9.07 -4.32 -33.20
N ALA A 938 -7.84 -4.02 -32.74
CA ALA A 938 -7.53 -3.90 -31.32
C ALA A 938 -8.31 -2.76 -30.63
N ASN A 939 -8.48 -1.62 -31.31
CA ASN A 939 -9.32 -0.54 -30.82
C ASN A 939 -10.79 -0.96 -30.72
N ARG A 940 -11.33 -1.64 -31.73
CA ARG A 940 -12.71 -2.15 -31.73
C ARG A 940 -12.95 -3.10 -30.55
N LEU A 941 -12.09 -4.10 -30.37
CA LEU A 941 -12.19 -5.06 -29.26
C LEU A 941 -12.16 -4.38 -27.91
N ARG A 942 -11.29 -3.38 -27.73
CA ARG A 942 -11.20 -2.64 -26.47
C ARG A 942 -12.42 -1.77 -26.20
N LEU A 943 -13.01 -1.17 -27.22
CA LEU A 943 -14.27 -0.43 -27.09
C LEU A 943 -15.42 -1.38 -26.70
N GLU A 944 -15.47 -2.59 -27.27
CA GLU A 944 -16.43 -3.63 -26.90
C GLU A 944 -16.25 -4.07 -25.43
N GLU A 945 -15.01 -4.24 -24.97
CA GLU A 945 -14.69 -4.50 -23.55
C GLU A 945 -15.14 -3.35 -22.65
N ALA A 946 -14.92 -2.09 -23.06
CA ALA A 946 -15.35 -0.92 -22.31
C ALA A 946 -16.88 -0.81 -22.22
N GLU A 947 -17.59 -1.11 -23.32
CA GLU A 947 -19.05 -1.21 -23.30
C GLU A 947 -19.53 -2.36 -22.41
N ALA A 948 -18.87 -3.53 -22.45
CA ALA A 948 -19.20 -4.65 -21.58
C ALA A 948 -18.98 -4.31 -20.10
N ALA A 949 -17.89 -3.59 -19.79
CA ALA A 949 -17.63 -3.06 -18.45
C ALA A 949 -18.74 -2.11 -18.00
N ARG A 950 -19.14 -1.13 -18.85
CA ARG A 950 -20.26 -0.22 -18.56
C ARG A 950 -21.60 -0.94 -18.39
N ARG A 951 -21.86 -1.96 -19.21
CA ARG A 951 -23.09 -2.76 -19.10
C ARG A 951 -23.11 -3.55 -17.79
N GLY A 952 -21.98 -4.08 -17.33
CA GLY A 952 -21.91 -4.97 -16.18
C GLY A 952 -22.47 -6.37 -16.46
N ASP A 953 -22.48 -7.22 -15.42
CA ASP A 953 -23.01 -8.59 -15.54
C ASP A 953 -24.54 -8.59 -15.75
N PRO A 954 -25.10 -9.62 -16.42
CA PRO A 954 -26.54 -9.73 -16.55
C PRO A 954 -27.20 -9.93 -15.17
N PRO A 955 -28.44 -9.43 -14.97
CA PRO A 955 -29.18 -9.67 -13.75
C PRO A 955 -29.53 -11.15 -13.61
N THR A 956 -29.62 -11.62 -12.37
CA THR A 956 -29.98 -12.99 -12.03
C THR A 956 -31.41 -13.33 -12.48
N ALA A 957 -31.60 -14.56 -12.96
CA ALA A 957 -32.91 -15.15 -13.20
C ALA A 957 -33.48 -15.85 -11.95
N ARG A 958 -32.73 -15.91 -10.85
CA ARG A 958 -33.06 -16.65 -9.62
C ARG A 958 -33.90 -15.83 -8.62
N LEU A 959 -34.20 -14.59 -8.98
CA LEU A 959 -35.10 -13.69 -8.27
C LEU A 959 -36.17 -13.15 -9.22
N VAL A 960 -37.39 -12.98 -8.73
CA VAL A 960 -38.48 -12.36 -9.51
C VAL A 960 -38.08 -10.94 -9.90
N PRO A 961 -38.07 -10.58 -11.20
CA PRO A 961 -37.51 -9.30 -11.67
C PRO A 961 -38.04 -8.07 -10.93
N ALA A 962 -39.35 -7.96 -10.76
CA ALA A 962 -39.96 -6.82 -10.08
C ALA A 962 -39.55 -6.70 -8.60
N TRP A 963 -39.31 -7.81 -7.90
CA TRP A 963 -38.82 -7.77 -6.51
C TRP A 963 -37.31 -7.52 -6.46
N ARG A 964 -36.54 -8.13 -7.39
CA ARG A 964 -35.10 -7.89 -7.55
C ARG A 964 -34.82 -6.40 -7.72
N GLU A 965 -35.53 -5.72 -8.63
CA GLU A 965 -35.35 -4.29 -8.91
C GLU A 965 -35.59 -3.42 -7.67
N ARG A 966 -36.66 -3.70 -6.90
CA ARG A 966 -36.88 -2.99 -5.62
C ARG A 966 -35.76 -3.24 -4.62
N PHE A 967 -35.21 -4.46 -4.58
CA PHE A 967 -34.09 -4.76 -3.70
C PHE A 967 -32.79 -4.07 -4.15
N GLU A 968 -32.54 -3.99 -5.46
CA GLU A 968 -31.45 -3.22 -6.08
C GLU A 968 -31.55 -1.72 -5.73
N ASP A 969 -32.76 -1.13 -5.72
CA ASP A 969 -32.97 0.26 -5.29
C ASP A 969 -32.62 0.48 -3.82
N VAL A 970 -32.97 -0.46 -2.94
CA VAL A 970 -32.63 -0.40 -1.51
C VAL A 970 -31.11 -0.48 -1.32
N ILE A 971 -30.44 -1.37 -2.05
CA ILE A 971 -28.98 -1.48 -2.03
C ILE A 971 -28.34 -0.17 -2.50
N TRP A 972 -28.86 0.41 -3.59
CA TRP A 972 -28.39 1.70 -4.10
C TRP A 972 -28.53 2.82 -3.07
N ALA A 973 -29.68 2.89 -2.39
CA ALA A 973 -29.93 3.88 -1.34
C ALA A 973 -28.95 3.73 -0.17
N LEU A 974 -28.70 2.49 0.28
CA LEU A 974 -27.78 2.21 1.38
C LEU A 974 -26.32 2.47 1.02
N LEU A 975 -25.90 2.22 -0.23
CA LEU A 975 -24.54 2.54 -0.69
C LEU A 975 -24.30 4.05 -0.84
N ASN A 976 -25.36 4.84 -1.00
CA ASN A 976 -25.31 6.31 -1.05
C ASN A 976 -25.57 6.97 0.32
N ALA A 977 -25.65 6.18 1.40
CA ALA A 977 -25.83 6.69 2.75
C ALA A 977 -24.60 7.49 3.23
N PRO A 978 -24.78 8.59 3.99
CA PRO A 978 -23.67 9.44 4.45
C PRO A 978 -22.67 8.72 5.37
N GLU A 979 -23.05 7.61 6.01
CA GLU A 979 -22.19 6.77 6.85
C GLU A 979 -21.05 6.06 6.08
N TRP A 980 -21.09 6.09 4.74
CA TRP A 980 -19.96 5.66 3.90
C TRP A 980 -18.87 6.70 3.77
N ILE A 981 -19.17 7.97 4.06
CA ILE A 981 -18.19 9.05 3.92
C ILE A 981 -17.33 9.15 5.18
N HIS A 982 -17.91 8.88 6.35
CA HIS A 982 -17.29 9.15 7.64
C HIS A 982 -16.96 7.89 8.43
N LEU A 983 -15.80 7.92 9.09
CA LEU A 983 -15.49 7.02 10.18
C LEU A 983 -16.25 7.50 11.44
N PRO A 984 -17.06 6.63 12.08
CA PRO A 984 -17.87 7.01 13.23
C PRO A 984 -17.03 7.25 14.48
#